data_AF-A0AAT9LZS3-F1
#
_entry.id   AF-A0AAT9LZS3-F1
#
_cell.length_a   1.000
_cell.length_b   1.000
_cell.length_c   1.000
_cell.angle_alpha   90.00
_cell.angle_beta   90.00
_cell.angle_gamma   90.00
#
_symmetry.space_group_name_H-M   'P 1'
#
loop_
_entity.id
_entity.type
_entity.pdbx_description
1 polymer ?
#
loop_
_entity_poly.entity_id
_entity_poly.type
_entity_poly.pdbx_seq_one_letter_code
_entity_poly.pdbx_strand_id
1 'polypeptide(L)'
;MGASLTRPAGPDQLARWAITRKILACVIAVAIALLSVPGALAWAASNPVNGSTDGGPGIWRPAKNGGPRPGTQSWDYEQQIKGGDPGLDYWVPLPETRQKPGFDIHTWDPIDAPGATSDGVKFDGYDSATSELIEAKGPTYAWLLDPKNAGWSKSKDGIIQQAQRQLAAASETNTPIRWEFAEADAQRQLSADFARMGVKSVFTPPAKPDLFDAPGSPADPDGNAVQGGAAEEEPGGIDFSTLQLHYLSATTAPDGSVGLKYSFQNTPGLVTGDASSAREASDAFFVWLSLDPSQFWVNLNPHQPDTIIDPALARTDVGKVLLESDLQLKKSITDLMDPNTKLGNEFWQKIYHGPDNDHCFWIRNWIVPQPAAVRPSGTDLYILDAPLEVRSENWHDGSNACPGQTQQRADYNEQVIHDLLLPAVQQKVNTAPEFAELRKVYLSRIAAEWYRQLSTTQNTQYKSVIGSGIVGPWASRTAWDPKDVFNQYVKLVNGTHSVITVDGVTYRIVYGGVDFSKAPQTPVSQQEFQQKWPQLPQTVDRSISKPTLDSSGKSIWFGGTSLVAQVQPGPPSTTPPPPSSTTGPPNSTPPATSTGSGPAPQGSGLANTGVSVLVPTIAGVVLCMMGVALVVLMRRRARNRT
;
A
#
# COMPACT_ATOMS: atom_id res chain seq x y z
N MET A 1 21.99 -5.45 82.62
CA MET A 1 22.66 -5.63 81.31
C MET A 1 21.57 -5.70 80.25
N GLY A 2 21.67 -4.86 79.22
CA GLY A 2 20.54 -4.33 78.45
C GLY A 2 19.89 -5.28 77.46
N ALA A 3 18.58 -5.12 77.30
CA ALA A 3 17.77 -5.70 76.23
C ALA A 3 17.75 -4.75 75.03
N SER A 4 18.08 -5.28 73.85
CA SER A 4 18.19 -4.56 72.58
C SER A 4 16.81 -4.38 71.94
N LEU A 5 16.41 -3.12 71.76
CA LEU A 5 15.23 -2.72 70.98
C LEU A 5 15.58 -2.76 69.49
N THR A 6 14.87 -3.59 68.73
CA THR A 6 14.95 -3.63 67.26
C THR A 6 14.40 -2.33 66.66
N ARG A 7 15.26 -1.64 65.92
CA ARG A 7 15.04 -0.34 65.26
C ARG A 7 14.02 -0.47 64.10
N PRO A 8 13.10 0.50 63.89
CA PRO A 8 12.20 0.48 62.74
C PRO A 8 12.97 0.72 61.44
N ALA A 9 12.53 0.06 60.36
CA ALA A 9 13.14 0.16 59.04
C ALA A 9 13.10 1.61 58.52
N GLY A 10 14.26 2.11 58.07
CA GLY A 10 14.40 3.46 57.54
C GLY A 10 13.75 3.64 56.15
N PRO A 11 13.54 4.90 55.73
CA PRO A 11 12.87 5.26 54.47
C PRO A 11 13.48 4.60 53.21
N ASP A 12 14.78 4.27 53.22
CA ASP A 12 15.46 3.57 52.13
C ASP A 12 15.04 2.10 51.96
N GLN A 13 14.59 1.45 53.03
CA GLN A 13 14.05 0.08 52.95
C GLN A 13 12.64 0.09 52.33
N LEU A 14 11.78 1.05 52.71
CA LEU A 14 10.44 1.17 52.12
C LEU A 14 10.49 1.54 50.62
N ALA A 15 11.45 2.37 50.20
CA ALA A 15 11.69 2.68 48.80
C ALA A 15 12.14 1.44 48.00
N ARG A 16 13.04 0.62 48.57
CA ARG A 16 13.48 -0.64 47.95
C ARG A 16 12.33 -1.63 47.81
N TRP A 17 11.49 -1.80 48.82
CA TRP A 17 10.30 -2.68 48.75
C TRP A 17 9.24 -2.20 47.75
N ALA A 18 9.07 -0.88 47.58
CA ALA A 18 8.20 -0.32 46.56
C ALA A 18 8.75 -0.53 45.13
N ILE A 19 10.06 -0.42 44.95
CA ILE A 19 10.73 -0.70 43.66
C ILE A 19 10.64 -2.19 43.33
N THR A 20 10.89 -3.09 44.29
CA THR A 20 10.81 -4.54 44.05
C THR A 20 9.37 -4.98 43.74
N ARG A 21 8.35 -4.37 44.36
CA ARG A 21 6.94 -4.64 44.02
C ARG A 21 6.54 -4.09 42.65
N LYS A 22 7.05 -2.92 42.24
CA LYS A 22 6.82 -2.38 40.89
C LYS A 22 7.52 -3.23 39.82
N ILE A 23 8.73 -3.72 40.09
CA ILE A 23 9.44 -4.64 39.19
C ILE A 23 8.69 -5.97 39.09
N LEU A 24 8.25 -6.55 40.22
CA LEU A 24 7.49 -7.81 40.19
C LEU A 24 6.12 -7.64 39.51
N ALA A 25 5.45 -6.51 39.71
CA ALA A 25 4.20 -6.17 39.02
C ALA A 25 4.41 -5.95 37.52
N CYS A 26 5.52 -5.32 37.10
CA CYS A 26 5.89 -5.21 35.69
C CYS A 26 6.24 -6.57 35.09
N VAL A 27 6.97 -7.44 35.80
CA VAL A 27 7.30 -8.80 35.31
C VAL A 27 6.05 -9.65 35.17
N ILE A 28 5.10 -9.55 36.11
CA ILE A 28 3.81 -10.25 36.04
C ILE A 28 2.92 -9.64 34.95
N ALA A 29 2.90 -8.30 34.78
CA ALA A 29 2.15 -7.65 33.71
C ALA A 29 2.71 -7.96 32.32
N VAL A 30 4.04 -8.07 32.19
CA VAL A 30 4.71 -8.52 30.96
C VAL A 30 4.45 -10.01 30.71
N ALA A 31 4.47 -10.86 31.74
CA ALA A 31 4.14 -12.28 31.61
C ALA A 31 2.65 -12.50 31.26
N ILE A 32 1.74 -11.69 31.81
CA ILE A 32 0.31 -11.73 31.46
C ILE A 32 0.08 -11.14 30.06
N ALA A 33 0.76 -10.06 29.69
CA ALA A 33 0.70 -9.49 28.34
C ALA A 33 1.24 -10.47 27.28
N LEU A 34 2.30 -11.22 27.59
CA LEU A 34 2.81 -12.31 26.74
C LEU A 34 1.85 -13.51 26.66
N LEU A 35 1.00 -13.72 27.67
CA LEU A 35 -0.02 -14.77 27.69
C LEU A 35 -1.39 -14.31 27.15
N SER A 36 -1.58 -13.00 26.91
CA SER A 36 -2.84 -12.42 26.45
C SER A 36 -2.76 -11.77 25.06
N VAL A 37 -1.72 -12.06 24.27
CA VAL A 37 -1.77 -11.89 22.81
C VAL A 37 -2.47 -13.13 22.22
N PRO A 38 -3.70 -13.04 21.70
CA PRO A 38 -4.17 -14.06 20.79
C PRO A 38 -3.40 -13.88 19.49
N GLY A 39 -2.31 -14.65 19.29
CA GLY A 39 -1.58 -14.62 18.02
C GLY A 39 -0.09 -14.98 18.02
N ALA A 40 0.52 -15.41 19.13
CA ALA A 40 1.95 -15.78 19.12
C ALA A 40 2.28 -17.01 19.98
N LEU A 41 1.40 -18.02 20.00
CA LEU A 41 1.86 -19.38 20.25
C LEU A 41 2.57 -19.83 18.98
N ALA A 42 3.89 -19.97 19.08
CA ALA A 42 4.78 -20.44 18.04
C ALA A 42 4.14 -21.57 17.22
N TRP A 43 4.01 -21.34 15.92
CA TRP A 43 3.70 -22.34 14.90
C TRP A 43 4.88 -23.32 14.87
N ALA A 44 4.88 -24.31 15.76
CA ALA A 44 5.76 -25.46 15.64
C ALA A 44 5.08 -26.48 14.71
N ALA A 45 4.83 -26.09 13.46
CA ALA A 45 4.64 -27.09 12.41
C ALA A 45 5.95 -27.87 12.30
N SER A 46 5.88 -29.20 12.38
CA SER A 46 7.02 -30.03 12.03
C SER A 46 7.50 -29.64 10.63
N ASN A 47 8.80 -29.38 10.46
CA ASN A 47 9.34 -29.06 9.14
C ASN A 47 8.91 -30.14 8.13
N PRO A 48 8.42 -29.76 6.94
CA PRO A 48 7.96 -30.70 5.94
C PRO A 48 9.11 -31.61 5.51
N VAL A 49 8.84 -32.90 5.39
CA VAL A 49 9.84 -33.91 5.03
C VAL A 49 9.42 -34.58 3.73
N ASN A 50 10.32 -34.63 2.74
CA ASN A 50 10.05 -35.34 1.48
C ASN A 50 9.59 -36.78 1.74
N GLY A 51 8.42 -37.13 1.21
CA GLY A 51 7.78 -38.43 1.40
C GLY A 51 6.91 -38.57 2.65
N SER A 52 6.86 -37.55 3.50
CA SER A 52 5.92 -37.48 4.62
C SER A 52 4.54 -37.04 4.14
N THR A 53 3.50 -37.60 4.77
CA THR A 53 2.12 -37.14 4.60
C THR A 53 1.71 -36.13 5.68
N ASP A 54 2.48 -36.05 6.77
CA ASP A 54 2.17 -35.31 8.00
C ASP A 54 0.76 -35.59 8.55
N GLY A 55 0.25 -36.79 8.31
CA GLY A 55 -1.10 -37.21 8.70
C GLY A 55 -2.22 -36.64 7.82
N GLY A 56 -1.88 -35.94 6.74
CA GLY A 56 -2.84 -35.35 5.80
C GLY A 56 -3.19 -36.24 4.60
N PRO A 57 -4.00 -35.70 3.67
CA PRO A 57 -4.52 -36.44 2.53
C PRO A 57 -3.52 -36.59 1.37
N GLY A 58 -2.37 -35.91 1.46
CA GLY A 58 -1.37 -35.81 0.41
C GLY A 58 0.02 -36.23 0.88
N ILE A 59 1.03 -35.86 0.11
CA ILE A 59 2.43 -36.17 0.37
C ILE A 59 3.33 -35.02 -0.05
N TRP A 60 4.35 -34.73 0.75
CA TRP A 60 5.39 -33.77 0.40
C TRP A 60 6.33 -34.36 -0.64
N ARG A 61 6.58 -33.59 -1.70
CA ARG A 61 7.54 -33.94 -2.77
C ARG A 61 8.38 -32.72 -3.13
N PRO A 62 9.59 -32.92 -3.70
CA PRO A 62 10.37 -31.82 -4.25
C PRO A 62 9.51 -30.96 -5.17
N ALA A 63 9.57 -29.66 -4.97
CA ALA A 63 8.87 -28.69 -5.80
C ALA A 63 9.28 -28.91 -7.25
N LYS A 64 8.30 -29.20 -8.10
CA LYS A 64 8.50 -29.33 -9.54
C LYS A 64 8.42 -27.92 -10.15
N ASN A 65 9.06 -27.70 -11.30
CA ASN A 65 9.20 -26.36 -11.91
C ASN A 65 7.90 -25.54 -11.84
N GLY A 66 7.94 -24.39 -11.18
CA GLY A 66 6.79 -23.49 -11.03
C GLY A 66 6.58 -23.05 -9.58
N GLY A 67 6.57 -21.74 -9.37
CA GLY A 67 6.54 -21.11 -8.05
C GLY A 67 7.31 -19.79 -8.07
N PRO A 68 7.22 -18.97 -7.01
CA PRO A 68 8.01 -17.75 -6.89
C PRO A 68 9.50 -18.08 -6.82
N ARG A 69 10.34 -17.20 -7.38
CA ARG A 69 11.79 -17.40 -7.39
C ARG A 69 12.35 -17.28 -5.97
N PRO A 70 13.30 -18.14 -5.56
CA PRO A 70 13.95 -18.02 -4.26
C PRO A 70 14.52 -16.62 -4.01
N GLY A 71 14.25 -16.07 -2.82
CA GLY A 71 14.71 -14.73 -2.42
C GLY A 71 13.88 -13.56 -2.94
N THR A 72 12.75 -13.80 -3.63
CA THR A 72 11.75 -12.74 -3.87
C THR A 72 10.73 -12.70 -2.74
N GLN A 73 10.04 -11.58 -2.56
CA GLN A 73 9.02 -11.44 -1.52
C GLN A 73 7.89 -12.46 -1.63
N SER A 74 7.50 -12.82 -2.85
CA SER A 74 6.48 -13.87 -3.04
C SER A 74 6.96 -15.21 -2.50
N TRP A 75 8.24 -15.51 -2.64
CA TRP A 75 8.83 -16.73 -2.11
C TRP A 75 8.96 -16.67 -0.59
N ASP A 76 9.42 -15.55 -0.03
CA ASP A 76 9.51 -15.35 1.42
C ASP A 76 8.14 -15.43 2.09
N TYR A 77 7.11 -14.85 1.46
CA TYR A 77 5.73 -14.95 1.92
C TYR A 77 5.23 -16.39 1.89
N GLU A 78 5.46 -17.12 0.80
CA GLU A 78 5.11 -18.54 0.73
C GLU A 78 5.82 -19.33 1.84
N GLN A 79 7.11 -19.07 2.10
CA GLN A 79 7.87 -19.70 3.18
C GLN A 79 7.26 -19.39 4.56
N GLN A 80 6.89 -18.13 4.80
CA GLN A 80 6.22 -17.69 6.03
C GLN A 80 4.93 -18.48 6.27
N ILE A 81 4.13 -18.71 5.22
CA ILE A 81 2.85 -19.39 5.32
C ILE A 81 3.00 -20.91 5.52
N LYS A 82 4.00 -21.54 4.90
CA LYS A 82 4.18 -23.00 4.97
C LYS A 82 5.12 -23.49 6.09
N GLY A 83 5.84 -22.60 6.77
CA GLY A 83 6.73 -22.97 7.89
C GLY A 83 8.20 -23.22 7.50
N GLY A 84 8.67 -22.65 6.39
CA GLY A 84 10.12 -22.39 6.20
C GLY A 84 11.02 -23.47 5.59
N ASP A 85 10.49 -24.44 4.83
CA ASP A 85 11.35 -25.34 4.03
C ASP A 85 11.21 -25.10 2.52
N PRO A 86 12.22 -24.48 1.89
CA PRO A 86 12.15 -24.15 0.47
C PRO A 86 12.37 -25.36 -0.43
N GLY A 87 11.47 -25.53 -1.40
CA GLY A 87 11.62 -26.55 -2.43
C GLY A 87 10.86 -27.85 -2.18
N LEU A 88 9.87 -27.87 -1.29
CA LEU A 88 8.82 -28.89 -1.25
C LEU A 88 7.44 -28.29 -1.56
N ASP A 89 6.62 -29.08 -2.25
CA ASP A 89 5.19 -28.84 -2.49
C ASP A 89 4.37 -29.99 -1.88
N TYR A 90 3.15 -29.71 -1.44
CA TYR A 90 2.23 -30.74 -0.94
C TYR A 90 1.30 -31.21 -2.05
N TRP A 91 1.34 -32.50 -2.38
CA TRP A 91 0.57 -33.08 -3.47
C TRP A 91 -0.56 -33.94 -2.95
N VAL A 92 -1.78 -33.67 -3.40
CA VAL A 92 -2.97 -34.47 -3.07
C VAL A 92 -3.37 -35.28 -4.30
N PRO A 93 -3.45 -36.63 -4.22
CA PRO A 93 -3.88 -37.43 -5.37
C PRO A 93 -5.34 -37.11 -5.70
N LEU A 94 -5.69 -37.14 -7.00
CA LEU A 94 -7.09 -37.05 -7.39
C LEU A 94 -7.87 -38.29 -6.90
N PRO A 95 -9.19 -38.18 -6.68
CA PRO A 95 -10.01 -39.31 -6.21
C PRO A 95 -9.85 -40.57 -7.08
N GLU A 96 -9.78 -40.39 -8.41
CA GLU A 96 -9.64 -41.50 -9.35
C GLU A 96 -8.25 -42.15 -9.27
N THR A 97 -7.23 -41.39 -8.87
CA THR A 97 -5.87 -41.90 -8.62
C THR A 97 -5.83 -42.71 -7.34
N ARG A 98 -6.43 -42.20 -6.25
CA ARG A 98 -6.46 -42.89 -4.95
C ARG A 98 -7.21 -44.22 -5.04
N GLN A 99 -8.23 -44.31 -5.90
CA GLN A 99 -9.04 -45.51 -6.07
C GLN A 99 -8.41 -46.59 -6.96
N LYS A 100 -7.24 -46.34 -7.57
CA LYS A 100 -6.55 -47.34 -8.41
C LYS A 100 -6.13 -48.55 -7.57
N PRO A 101 -6.35 -49.80 -8.04
CA PRO A 101 -5.87 -50.99 -7.36
C PRO A 101 -4.35 -50.94 -7.13
N GLY A 102 -3.92 -51.12 -5.88
CA GLY A 102 -2.50 -51.11 -5.50
C GLY A 102 -1.88 -49.71 -5.32
N PHE A 103 -2.69 -48.64 -5.31
CA PHE A 103 -2.20 -47.31 -4.95
C PHE A 103 -1.69 -47.26 -3.50
N ASP A 104 -0.49 -46.72 -3.32
CA ASP A 104 0.10 -46.40 -2.02
C ASP A 104 0.68 -44.98 -2.09
N ILE A 105 0.15 -44.09 -1.26
CA ILE A 105 0.54 -42.68 -1.22
C ILE A 105 2.03 -42.50 -0.92
N HIS A 106 2.65 -43.38 -0.14
CA HIS A 106 4.06 -43.25 0.23
C HIS A 106 5.02 -43.54 -0.93
N THR A 107 4.57 -44.38 -1.87
CA THR A 107 5.34 -44.72 -3.09
C THR A 107 4.91 -43.90 -4.31
N TRP A 108 3.80 -43.17 -4.21
CA TRP A 108 3.27 -42.33 -5.28
C TRP A 108 4.15 -41.12 -5.56
N ASP A 109 4.50 -40.90 -6.82
CA ASP A 109 5.16 -39.70 -7.32
C ASP A 109 4.22 -38.99 -8.32
N PRO A 110 3.74 -37.76 -8.01
CA PRO A 110 2.76 -37.05 -8.82
C PRO A 110 3.26 -36.73 -10.23
N ILE A 111 2.38 -36.81 -11.22
CA ILE A 111 2.69 -36.50 -12.62
C ILE A 111 2.47 -35.01 -12.89
N ASP A 112 3.55 -34.32 -13.26
CA ASP A 112 3.57 -32.88 -13.60
C ASP A 112 4.34 -32.59 -14.90
N ALA A 113 4.17 -33.47 -15.89
CA ALA A 113 4.81 -33.32 -17.20
C ALA A 113 3.88 -32.60 -18.19
N PRO A 114 4.37 -31.64 -19.00
CA PRO A 114 3.57 -31.00 -20.03
C PRO A 114 2.92 -32.02 -20.98
N GLY A 115 1.60 -31.92 -21.15
CA GLY A 115 0.83 -32.83 -22.01
C GLY A 115 0.45 -34.17 -21.36
N ALA A 116 0.88 -34.44 -20.12
CA ALA A 116 0.39 -35.58 -19.34
C ALA A 116 -0.93 -35.23 -18.63
N THR A 117 -1.78 -36.24 -18.41
CA THR A 117 -2.93 -36.09 -17.51
C THR A 117 -2.41 -36.10 -16.08
N SER A 118 -2.54 -34.99 -15.38
CA SER A 118 -2.13 -34.91 -13.97
C SER A 118 -2.97 -35.89 -13.13
N ASP A 119 -2.30 -36.61 -12.24
CA ASP A 119 -2.91 -37.62 -11.36
C ASP A 119 -3.06 -37.12 -9.91
N GLY A 120 -2.71 -35.87 -9.65
CA GLY A 120 -2.83 -35.17 -8.37
C GLY A 120 -2.91 -33.67 -8.56
N VAL A 121 -3.11 -32.95 -7.46
CA VAL A 121 -3.18 -31.49 -7.43
C VAL A 121 -2.19 -30.97 -6.40
N LYS A 122 -1.48 -29.93 -6.78
CA LYS A 122 -0.48 -29.24 -5.99
C LYS A 122 -1.11 -28.22 -5.04
N PHE A 123 -0.56 -28.15 -3.84
CA PHE A 123 -0.80 -27.16 -2.80
C PHE A 123 0.55 -26.66 -2.28
N ASP A 124 0.60 -25.42 -1.82
CA ASP A 124 1.83 -24.83 -1.27
C ASP A 124 2.17 -25.43 0.11
N GLY A 125 1.16 -25.96 0.83
CA GLY A 125 1.43 -26.73 2.04
C GLY A 125 0.24 -27.44 2.67
N TYR A 126 0.50 -28.05 3.83
CA TYR A 126 -0.49 -28.69 4.69
C TYR A 126 -0.19 -28.37 6.16
N ASP A 127 -1.20 -27.88 6.87
CA ASP A 127 -1.14 -27.57 8.29
C ASP A 127 -1.69 -28.76 9.08
N SER A 128 -0.79 -29.58 9.65
CA SER A 128 -1.18 -30.77 10.42
C SER A 128 -1.89 -30.43 11.74
N ALA A 129 -1.68 -29.23 12.29
CA ALA A 129 -2.31 -28.80 13.53
C ALA A 129 -3.79 -28.44 13.32
N THR A 130 -4.12 -27.82 12.18
CA THR A 130 -5.51 -27.48 11.82
C THR A 130 -6.15 -28.47 10.84
N SER A 131 -5.38 -29.42 10.31
CA SER A 131 -5.78 -30.33 9.23
C SER A 131 -6.31 -29.60 7.99
N GLU A 132 -5.72 -28.45 7.66
CA GLU A 132 -6.07 -27.61 6.50
C GLU A 132 -5.01 -27.72 5.41
N LEU A 133 -5.44 -27.89 4.15
CA LEU A 133 -4.59 -27.70 2.97
C LEU A 133 -4.37 -26.20 2.76
N ILE A 134 -3.15 -25.81 2.39
CA ILE A 134 -2.73 -24.40 2.29
C ILE A 134 -2.38 -24.06 0.86
N GLU A 135 -2.91 -22.93 0.39
CA GLU A 135 -2.46 -22.23 -0.82
C GLU A 135 -2.09 -20.80 -0.43
N ALA A 136 -0.95 -20.30 -0.90
CA ALA A 136 -0.41 -18.99 -0.58
C ALA A 136 -0.24 -18.14 -1.85
N LYS A 137 -0.83 -16.95 -1.85
CA LYS A 137 -0.67 -15.94 -2.90
C LYS A 137 0.13 -14.76 -2.36
N GLY A 138 1.38 -14.68 -2.78
CA GLY A 138 2.31 -13.60 -2.45
C GLY A 138 1.89 -12.22 -2.99
N PRO A 139 2.71 -11.17 -2.78
CA PRO A 139 2.48 -9.86 -3.37
C PRO A 139 2.44 -9.96 -4.91
N THR A 140 1.48 -9.30 -5.55
CA THR A 140 1.27 -9.08 -7.02
C THR A 140 -0.21 -9.24 -7.38
N TYR A 141 -0.96 -10.02 -6.61
CA TYR A 141 -2.33 -10.38 -6.97
C TYR A 141 -3.31 -9.22 -6.85
N ALA A 142 -3.11 -8.26 -5.94
CA ALA A 142 -3.98 -7.09 -5.88
C ALA A 142 -3.87 -6.24 -7.15
N TRP A 143 -2.69 -6.17 -7.76
CA TRP A 143 -2.53 -5.58 -9.09
C TRP A 143 -3.19 -6.42 -10.18
N LEU A 144 -2.90 -7.73 -10.22
CA LEU A 144 -3.45 -8.62 -11.25
C LEU A 144 -4.98 -8.71 -11.21
N LEU A 145 -5.58 -8.58 -10.03
CA LEU A 145 -7.03 -8.64 -9.84
C LEU A 145 -7.70 -7.28 -10.04
N ASP A 146 -6.94 -6.19 -10.05
CA ASP A 146 -7.50 -4.83 -10.18
C ASP A 146 -8.45 -4.76 -11.39
N PRO A 147 -9.69 -4.27 -11.23
CA PRO A 147 -10.66 -4.19 -12.32
C PRO A 147 -10.13 -3.48 -13.57
N LYS A 148 -9.20 -2.52 -13.42
CA LYS A 148 -8.55 -1.84 -14.56
C LYS A 148 -7.75 -2.80 -15.45
N ASN A 149 -7.28 -3.91 -14.88
CA ASN A 149 -6.49 -4.92 -15.57
C ASN A 149 -7.33 -6.08 -16.12
N ALA A 150 -8.64 -6.12 -15.85
CA ALA A 150 -9.52 -7.23 -16.27
C ALA A 150 -9.55 -7.49 -17.78
N GLY A 151 -9.18 -6.49 -18.60
CA GLY A 151 -9.09 -6.63 -20.06
C GLY A 151 -7.97 -7.53 -20.55
N TRP A 152 -6.89 -7.71 -19.77
CA TRP A 152 -5.72 -8.50 -20.16
C TRP A 152 -5.30 -9.52 -19.10
N SER A 153 -5.56 -9.26 -17.82
CA SER A 153 -5.28 -10.19 -16.74
C SER A 153 -6.28 -11.33 -16.70
N LYS A 154 -5.78 -12.57 -16.61
CA LYS A 154 -6.57 -13.79 -16.43
C LYS A 154 -6.45 -14.37 -15.03
N SER A 155 -5.86 -13.63 -14.10
CA SER A 155 -5.50 -14.15 -12.78
C SER A 155 -6.71 -14.53 -11.94
N LYS A 156 -7.81 -13.78 -12.04
CA LYS A 156 -9.07 -14.15 -11.37
C LYS A 156 -9.57 -15.51 -11.85
N ASP A 157 -9.72 -15.68 -13.16
CA ASP A 157 -10.18 -16.96 -13.74
C ASP A 157 -9.23 -18.10 -13.40
N GLY A 158 -7.92 -17.87 -13.48
CA GLY A 158 -6.89 -18.84 -13.14
C GLY A 158 -6.95 -19.29 -11.68
N ILE A 159 -7.13 -18.34 -10.76
CA ILE A 159 -7.29 -18.62 -9.32
C ILE A 159 -8.55 -19.44 -9.06
N ILE A 160 -9.68 -19.05 -9.66
CA ILE A 160 -10.94 -19.80 -9.49
C ILE A 160 -10.81 -21.22 -10.05
N GLN A 161 -10.19 -21.38 -11.22
CA GLN A 161 -9.93 -22.71 -11.79
C GLN A 161 -8.98 -23.54 -10.93
N GLN A 162 -7.95 -22.91 -10.33
CA GLN A 162 -7.05 -23.60 -9.40
C GLN A 162 -7.82 -24.06 -8.14
N ALA A 163 -8.60 -23.19 -7.52
CA ALA A 163 -9.42 -23.52 -6.36
C ALA A 163 -10.41 -24.68 -6.65
N GLN A 164 -11.03 -24.69 -7.84
CA GLN A 164 -11.91 -25.78 -8.26
C GLN A 164 -11.17 -27.12 -8.39
N ARG A 165 -9.98 -27.15 -8.98
CA ARG A 165 -9.16 -28.37 -9.06
C ARG A 165 -8.76 -28.86 -7.67
N GLN A 166 -8.37 -27.94 -6.80
CA GLN A 166 -8.00 -28.25 -5.42
C GLN A 166 -9.16 -28.81 -4.60
N LEU A 167 -10.36 -28.23 -4.75
CA LEU A 167 -11.59 -28.77 -4.16
C LEU A 167 -11.91 -30.18 -4.65
N ALA A 168 -11.73 -30.45 -5.95
CA ALA A 168 -11.93 -31.78 -6.50
C ALA A 168 -10.98 -32.80 -5.87
N ALA A 169 -9.69 -32.48 -5.73
CA ALA A 169 -8.71 -33.34 -5.08
C ALA A 169 -9.00 -33.57 -3.59
N ALA A 170 -9.44 -32.53 -2.87
CA ALA A 170 -9.75 -32.60 -1.44
C ALA A 170 -11.11 -33.25 -1.11
N SER A 171 -11.97 -33.45 -2.12
CA SER A 171 -13.37 -33.87 -1.93
C SER A 171 -13.53 -35.22 -1.24
N GLU A 172 -12.67 -36.20 -1.54
CA GLU A 172 -12.76 -37.55 -0.98
C GLU A 172 -12.40 -37.59 0.51
N THR A 173 -11.43 -36.78 0.93
CA THR A 173 -11.02 -36.69 2.35
C THR A 173 -11.77 -35.64 3.13
N ASN A 174 -12.63 -34.85 2.47
CA ASN A 174 -13.31 -33.69 3.05
C ASN A 174 -12.33 -32.76 3.79
N THR A 175 -11.10 -32.62 3.26
CA THR A 175 -10.06 -31.81 3.90
C THR A 175 -10.30 -30.33 3.56
N PRO A 176 -10.44 -29.45 4.56
CA PRO A 176 -10.63 -28.02 4.34
C PRO A 176 -9.43 -27.39 3.62
N ILE A 177 -9.70 -26.37 2.82
CA ILE A 177 -8.67 -25.60 2.09
C ILE A 177 -8.69 -24.16 2.59
N ARG A 178 -7.49 -23.66 2.97
CA ARG A 178 -7.22 -22.29 3.36
C ARG A 178 -6.34 -21.62 2.30
N TRP A 179 -6.88 -20.57 1.69
CA TRP A 179 -6.13 -19.70 0.79
C TRP A 179 -5.67 -18.46 1.55
N GLU A 180 -4.36 -18.27 1.62
CA GLU A 180 -3.65 -17.16 2.26
C GLU A 180 -3.24 -16.14 1.19
N PHE A 181 -3.46 -14.86 1.48
CA PHE A 181 -3.09 -13.75 0.59
C PHE A 181 -2.21 -12.75 1.33
N ALA A 182 -1.11 -12.35 0.70
CA ALA A 182 -0.20 -11.31 1.19
C ALA A 182 -0.79 -9.91 1.10
N GLU A 183 -1.84 -9.73 0.29
CA GLU A 183 -2.48 -8.44 0.01
C GLU A 183 -3.96 -8.51 0.40
N ALA A 184 -4.38 -7.63 1.32
CA ALA A 184 -5.74 -7.60 1.82
C ALA A 184 -6.77 -7.34 0.70
N ASP A 185 -6.38 -6.54 -0.30
CA ASP A 185 -7.26 -6.24 -1.43
C ASP A 185 -7.47 -7.44 -2.35
N ALA A 186 -6.43 -8.25 -2.60
CA ALA A 186 -6.56 -9.49 -3.36
C ALA A 186 -7.53 -10.45 -2.66
N GLN A 187 -7.39 -10.62 -1.33
CA GLN A 187 -8.29 -11.42 -0.52
C GLN A 187 -9.74 -10.92 -0.63
N ARG A 188 -9.97 -9.61 -0.44
CA ARG A 188 -11.30 -9.01 -0.49
C ARG A 188 -11.98 -9.26 -1.84
N GLN A 189 -11.26 -9.04 -2.94
CA GLN A 189 -11.77 -9.22 -4.29
C GLN A 189 -12.19 -10.66 -4.63
N LEU A 190 -11.64 -11.66 -3.94
CA LEU A 190 -11.93 -13.09 -4.14
C LEU A 190 -12.82 -13.69 -3.05
N SER A 191 -12.98 -13.01 -1.90
CA SER A 191 -13.66 -13.52 -0.72
C SER A 191 -15.08 -14.04 -1.00
N ALA A 192 -15.88 -13.29 -1.76
CA ALA A 192 -17.24 -13.69 -2.13
C ALA A 192 -17.28 -14.90 -3.07
N ASP A 193 -16.29 -15.02 -3.97
CA ASP A 193 -16.19 -16.17 -4.87
C ASP A 193 -15.78 -17.42 -4.10
N PHE A 194 -14.82 -17.30 -3.18
CA PHE A 194 -14.35 -18.41 -2.36
C PHE A 194 -15.41 -18.88 -1.36
N ALA A 195 -16.14 -17.94 -0.74
CA ALA A 195 -17.25 -18.27 0.15
C ALA A 195 -18.33 -19.11 -0.55
N ARG A 196 -18.67 -18.78 -1.80
CA ARG A 196 -19.62 -19.58 -2.62
C ARG A 196 -19.12 -20.98 -2.94
N MET A 197 -17.80 -21.19 -2.95
CA MET A 197 -17.17 -22.49 -3.16
C MET A 197 -16.91 -23.27 -1.86
N GLY A 198 -17.20 -22.68 -0.68
CA GLY A 198 -16.85 -23.26 0.61
C GLY A 198 -15.35 -23.22 0.93
N VAL A 199 -14.58 -22.34 0.28
CA VAL A 199 -13.15 -22.16 0.50
C VAL A 199 -12.92 -20.99 1.46
N LYS A 200 -12.05 -21.20 2.45
CA LYS A 200 -11.62 -20.15 3.37
C LYS A 200 -10.57 -19.27 2.69
N SER A 201 -10.77 -17.96 2.69
CA SER A 201 -9.74 -16.97 2.30
C SER A 201 -9.30 -16.18 3.52
N VAL A 202 -7.99 -15.97 3.66
CA VAL A 202 -7.37 -15.27 4.77
C VAL A 202 -6.38 -14.26 4.22
N PHE A 203 -6.33 -13.08 4.83
CA PHE A 203 -5.27 -12.12 4.61
C PHE A 203 -4.29 -12.24 5.78
N THR A 204 -3.04 -12.53 5.45
CA THR A 204 -1.94 -12.58 6.42
C THR A 204 -0.86 -11.63 5.90
N PRO A 205 -0.50 -10.56 6.64
CA PRO A 205 0.53 -9.63 6.17
C PRO A 205 1.89 -10.35 6.09
N PRO A 206 2.76 -9.96 5.13
CA PRO A 206 4.16 -10.37 5.15
C PRO A 206 4.79 -10.01 6.51
N ALA A 207 5.51 -10.94 7.10
CA ALA A 207 6.15 -10.78 8.41
C ALA A 207 7.23 -9.71 8.38
N LYS A 208 7.85 -9.50 7.21
CA LYS A 208 8.80 -8.42 6.93
C LYS A 208 8.39 -7.75 5.62
N PRO A 209 7.54 -6.73 5.70
CA PRO A 209 7.12 -6.03 4.50
C PRO A 209 8.16 -4.99 4.10
N ASP A 210 8.64 -5.12 2.87
CA ASP A 210 9.58 -4.19 2.27
C ASP A 210 9.06 -2.75 2.23
N LEU A 211 9.92 -1.81 2.61
CA LEU A 211 9.63 -0.37 2.52
C LEU A 211 10.00 0.19 1.16
N PHE A 212 9.25 1.19 0.71
CA PHE A 212 9.45 1.87 -0.57
C PHE A 212 9.54 0.90 -1.76
N ASP A 213 8.69 -0.12 -1.72
CA ASP A 213 8.55 -1.13 -2.77
C ASP A 213 7.16 -1.14 -3.45
N ALA A 214 7.15 -1.65 -4.68
CA ALA A 214 6.03 -1.68 -5.61
C ALA A 214 5.85 -3.08 -6.24
N PRO A 215 5.70 -4.15 -5.44
CA PRO A 215 5.73 -5.51 -5.95
C PRO A 215 4.48 -5.77 -6.81
N GLY A 216 4.68 -6.42 -7.95
CA GLY A 216 3.64 -6.63 -8.94
C GLY A 216 3.19 -5.37 -9.67
N SER A 217 3.88 -4.25 -9.51
CA SER A 217 3.63 -3.05 -10.32
C SER A 217 4.40 -3.10 -11.65
N PRO A 218 4.12 -2.20 -12.60
CA PRO A 218 4.94 -2.07 -13.82
C PRO A 218 6.42 -1.71 -13.58
N ALA A 219 6.80 -1.27 -12.38
CA ALA A 219 8.18 -0.95 -12.02
C ALA A 219 8.92 -2.13 -11.39
N ASP A 220 8.20 -3.02 -10.71
CA ASP A 220 8.75 -4.25 -10.14
C ASP A 220 7.74 -5.41 -10.23
N PRO A 221 7.53 -5.97 -11.44
CA PRO A 221 6.47 -6.94 -11.68
C PRO A 221 6.69 -8.28 -10.96
N ASP A 222 7.95 -8.61 -10.63
CA ASP A 222 8.31 -9.87 -9.98
C ASP A 222 8.59 -9.69 -8.46
N GLY A 223 8.59 -8.46 -7.94
CA GLY A 223 8.97 -8.17 -6.55
C GLY A 223 10.45 -8.47 -6.27
N ASN A 224 11.33 -7.99 -7.16
CA ASN A 224 12.79 -8.17 -7.09
C ASN A 224 13.51 -7.07 -6.30
N ALA A 225 12.80 -6.08 -5.75
CA ALA A 225 13.41 -5.09 -4.88
C ALA A 225 14.09 -5.76 -3.69
N VAL A 226 15.30 -5.30 -3.39
CA VAL A 226 16.11 -5.74 -2.27
C VAL A 226 16.22 -4.59 -1.28
N GLN A 227 15.79 -4.85 -0.05
CA GLN A 227 15.92 -3.88 1.03
C GLN A 227 17.30 -3.91 1.68
N GLY A 228 17.69 -2.80 2.29
CA GLY A 228 18.87 -2.72 3.12
C GLY A 228 18.86 -1.51 4.02
N GLY A 229 19.68 -1.57 5.08
CA GLY A 229 19.92 -0.45 5.98
C GLY A 229 19.18 -0.56 7.32
N ALA A 230 19.34 0.48 8.13
CA ALA A 230 18.93 0.54 9.52
C ALA A 230 17.42 0.39 9.73
N ALA A 231 16.60 0.81 8.77
CA ALA A 231 15.15 0.70 8.87
C ALA A 231 14.66 -0.76 8.83
N GLU A 232 15.42 -1.68 8.23
CA GLU A 232 15.09 -3.10 8.10
C GLU A 232 15.46 -3.91 9.35
N GLU A 233 16.42 -3.42 10.15
CA GLU A 233 16.91 -4.14 11.33
C GLU A 233 16.05 -3.92 12.59
N GLU A 234 14.87 -3.28 12.46
CA GLU A 234 13.97 -2.88 13.54
C GLU A 234 14.73 -2.34 14.77
N PRO A 235 15.39 -1.18 14.63
CA PRO A 235 16.32 -0.70 15.62
C PRO A 235 15.63 -0.52 16.97
N GLY A 236 15.95 -1.38 17.92
CA GLY A 236 15.34 -1.36 19.24
C GLY A 236 15.50 0.01 19.91
N GLY A 237 14.41 0.55 20.47
CA GLY A 237 14.41 1.81 21.21
C GLY A 237 13.92 3.04 20.44
N ILE A 238 12.96 2.88 19.52
CA ILE A 238 12.33 3.96 18.74
C ILE A 238 10.79 3.88 18.85
N ASP A 239 10.11 5.03 19.01
CA ASP A 239 8.63 5.14 19.01
C ASP A 239 8.10 5.36 17.60
N PHE A 240 7.70 4.30 16.90
CA PHE A 240 7.29 4.38 15.51
C PHE A 240 6.00 5.19 15.28
N SER A 241 5.20 5.48 16.31
CA SER A 241 3.95 6.22 16.15
C SER A 241 4.13 7.68 15.69
N THR A 242 5.32 8.25 15.89
CA THR A 242 5.64 9.65 15.50
C THR A 242 6.64 9.76 14.34
N LEU A 243 6.90 8.65 13.65
CA LEU A 243 7.81 8.54 12.52
C LEU A 243 7.39 9.41 11.33
N GLN A 244 8.34 10.16 10.78
CA GLN A 244 8.11 11.10 9.67
C GLN A 244 9.16 10.96 8.57
N LEU A 245 8.74 10.93 7.30
CA LEU A 245 9.64 10.87 6.15
C LEU A 245 10.26 12.25 5.88
N HIS A 246 11.56 12.39 6.09
CA HIS A 246 12.27 13.66 5.91
C HIS A 246 13.35 13.65 4.83
N TYR A 247 13.65 12.48 4.28
CA TYR A 247 14.61 12.34 3.20
C TYR A 247 14.21 11.26 2.21
N LEU A 248 14.32 11.57 0.92
CA LEU A 248 14.16 10.63 -0.18
C LEU A 248 15.23 10.91 -1.25
N SER A 249 15.73 9.88 -1.89
CA SER A 249 16.65 10.00 -3.02
C SER A 249 16.35 8.94 -4.07
N ALA A 250 16.31 9.35 -5.34
CA ALA A 250 16.28 8.44 -6.47
C ALA A 250 17.71 7.97 -6.72
N THR A 251 18.05 6.78 -6.23
CA THR A 251 19.44 6.35 -6.13
C THR A 251 19.81 5.30 -7.18
N THR A 252 21.08 5.32 -7.58
CA THR A 252 21.73 4.28 -8.36
C THR A 252 22.93 3.81 -7.56
N ALA A 253 22.91 2.55 -7.14
CA ALA A 253 23.98 1.94 -6.40
C ALA A 253 25.20 1.66 -7.30
N PRO A 254 26.41 1.47 -6.72
CA PRO A 254 27.63 1.24 -7.50
C PRO A 254 27.58 0.01 -8.41
N ASP A 255 26.77 -0.99 -8.07
CA ASP A 255 26.54 -2.21 -8.86
C ASP A 255 25.55 -1.99 -10.03
N GLY A 256 25.01 -0.78 -10.18
CA GLY A 256 24.04 -0.40 -11.20
C GLY A 256 22.59 -0.64 -10.80
N SER A 257 22.31 -1.18 -9.61
CA SER A 257 20.95 -1.32 -9.09
C SER A 257 20.33 0.06 -8.87
N VAL A 258 19.03 0.21 -9.19
CA VAL A 258 18.35 1.52 -9.09
C VAL A 258 17.12 1.42 -8.20
N GLY A 259 16.77 2.53 -7.54
CA GLY A 259 15.63 2.55 -6.63
C GLY A 259 15.60 3.78 -5.74
N LEU A 260 15.32 3.57 -4.46
CA LEU A 260 15.17 4.64 -3.48
C LEU A 260 16.17 4.48 -2.32
N LYS A 261 16.69 5.61 -1.84
CA LYS A 261 17.30 5.75 -0.52
C LYS A 261 16.41 6.68 0.29
N TYR A 262 16.08 6.33 1.53
CA TYR A 262 15.12 7.07 2.34
C TYR A 262 15.63 7.19 3.78
N SER A 263 15.16 8.20 4.51
CA SER A 263 15.41 8.30 5.95
C SER A 263 14.26 8.99 6.67
N PHE A 264 13.90 8.42 7.81
CA PHE A 264 12.88 8.91 8.69
C PHE A 264 13.50 9.68 9.85
N GLN A 265 12.83 10.75 10.28
CA GLN A 265 13.09 11.44 11.53
C GLN A 265 12.05 11.00 12.57
N ASN A 266 12.49 10.90 13.82
CA ASN A 266 11.62 10.55 14.93
C ASN A 266 12.10 11.16 16.25
N THR A 267 11.25 11.12 17.29
CA THR A 267 11.60 11.52 18.65
C THR A 267 12.32 10.37 19.38
N PRO A 268 13.46 10.60 20.07
CA PRO A 268 14.10 9.59 20.91
C PRO A 268 13.21 9.23 22.10
N GLY A 269 12.97 7.94 22.37
CA GLY A 269 12.06 7.54 23.44
C GLY A 269 11.91 6.03 23.64
N LEU A 270 11.14 5.66 24.68
CA LEU A 270 10.77 4.26 24.94
C LEU A 270 9.80 3.76 23.87
N VAL A 271 9.91 2.46 23.56
CA VAL A 271 9.15 1.79 22.51
C VAL A 271 7.64 1.90 22.74
N THR A 272 6.97 2.49 21.77
CA THR A 272 5.53 2.33 21.53
C THR A 272 5.30 2.19 20.03
N GLY A 273 4.48 1.21 19.61
CA GLY A 273 4.15 0.98 18.20
C GLY A 273 5.05 -0.02 17.47
N ASP A 274 4.53 -0.56 16.36
CA ASP A 274 5.23 -1.45 15.42
C ASP A 274 5.76 -0.66 14.21
N ALA A 275 6.49 -1.31 13.30
CA ALA A 275 7.00 -0.68 12.09
C ALA A 275 5.90 -0.23 11.08
N SER A 276 4.61 -0.26 11.46
CA SER A 276 3.50 0.08 10.57
C SER A 276 3.61 1.50 10.02
N SER A 277 4.04 2.47 10.83
CA SER A 277 4.15 3.87 10.38
C SER A 277 5.14 4.07 9.24
N ALA A 278 6.26 3.35 9.23
CA ALA A 278 7.23 3.41 8.14
C ALA A 278 6.61 2.85 6.84
N ARG A 279 5.89 1.75 6.98
CA ARG A 279 5.16 1.11 5.88
C ARG A 279 4.04 1.99 5.35
N GLU A 280 3.25 2.62 6.22
CA GLU A 280 2.19 3.56 5.86
C GLU A 280 2.75 4.77 5.10
N ALA A 281 3.90 5.32 5.53
CA ALA A 281 4.56 6.40 4.81
C ALA A 281 5.04 5.97 3.41
N SER A 282 5.58 4.74 3.30
CA SER A 282 5.95 4.10 2.04
C SER A 282 4.74 3.90 1.11
N ASP A 283 3.68 3.27 1.60
CA ASP A 283 2.45 3.02 0.84
C ASP A 283 1.83 4.34 0.37
N ALA A 284 1.77 5.34 1.25
CA ALA A 284 1.29 6.67 0.92
C ALA A 284 2.09 7.28 -0.23
N PHE A 285 3.42 7.17 -0.22
CA PHE A 285 4.27 7.67 -1.32
C PHE A 285 3.84 7.09 -2.67
N PHE A 286 3.57 5.78 -2.74
CA PHE A 286 3.13 5.17 -3.99
C PHE A 286 1.69 5.46 -4.37
N VAL A 287 0.78 5.59 -3.40
CA VAL A 287 -0.60 6.06 -3.68
C VAL A 287 -0.57 7.45 -4.31
N TRP A 288 0.22 8.37 -3.76
CA TRP A 288 0.41 9.72 -4.32
C TRP A 288 1.09 9.72 -5.69
N LEU A 289 1.93 8.72 -5.97
CA LEU A 289 2.60 8.55 -7.26
C LEU A 289 1.65 7.97 -8.32
N SER A 290 0.87 6.95 -7.95
CA SER A 290 0.05 6.19 -8.88
C SER A 290 -1.23 6.90 -9.29
N LEU A 291 -1.91 7.56 -8.36
CA LEU A 291 -3.14 8.26 -8.66
C LEU A 291 -2.87 9.63 -9.31
N ASP A 292 -3.90 10.16 -9.97
CA ASP A 292 -3.85 11.51 -10.53
C ASP A 292 -4.03 12.55 -9.40
N PRO A 293 -3.23 13.64 -9.39
CA PRO A 293 -3.36 14.66 -8.36
C PRO A 293 -4.76 15.25 -8.19
N SER A 294 -5.57 15.31 -9.24
CA SER A 294 -6.96 15.80 -9.14
C SER A 294 -7.87 14.91 -8.29
N GLN A 295 -7.45 13.71 -7.92
CA GLN A 295 -8.18 12.78 -7.06
C GLN A 295 -7.90 13.01 -5.57
N PHE A 296 -6.90 13.82 -5.21
CA PHE A 296 -6.40 13.99 -3.84
C PHE A 296 -7.21 14.95 -2.99
N TRP A 297 -8.52 14.74 -2.94
CA TRP A 297 -9.41 15.53 -2.10
C TRP A 297 -10.52 14.67 -1.51
N VAL A 298 -11.08 15.16 -0.41
CA VAL A 298 -12.26 14.61 0.25
C VAL A 298 -13.17 15.73 0.73
N ASN A 299 -14.45 15.43 0.83
CA ASN A 299 -15.46 16.39 1.27
C ASN A 299 -16.67 15.68 1.88
N LEU A 300 -16.76 15.62 3.20
CA LEU A 300 -17.95 15.17 3.91
C LEU A 300 -19.04 16.23 3.79
N ASN A 301 -19.86 16.07 2.75
CA ASN A 301 -21.02 16.90 2.46
C ASN A 301 -22.30 16.05 2.55
N PRO A 302 -23.26 16.41 3.42
CA PRO A 302 -24.46 15.59 3.65
C PRO A 302 -25.38 15.55 2.43
N HIS A 303 -25.25 16.51 1.51
CA HIS A 303 -26.02 16.58 0.27
C HIS A 303 -25.36 15.84 -0.90
N GLN A 304 -24.13 15.37 -0.72
CA GLN A 304 -23.35 14.68 -1.75
C GLN A 304 -22.71 13.39 -1.21
N PRO A 305 -23.50 12.47 -0.64
CA PRO A 305 -22.99 11.28 0.04
C PRO A 305 -22.15 10.38 -0.87
N ASP A 306 -22.36 10.42 -2.18
CA ASP A 306 -21.72 9.53 -3.16
C ASP A 306 -20.47 10.13 -3.81
N THR A 307 -20.11 11.37 -3.46
CA THR A 307 -18.93 12.06 -4.02
C THR A 307 -18.03 12.65 -2.92
N ILE A 308 -17.94 11.96 -1.77
CA ILE A 308 -17.13 12.40 -0.62
C ILE A 308 -15.63 12.08 -0.77
N ILE A 309 -15.29 11.14 -1.65
CA ILE A 309 -13.93 10.65 -1.92
C ILE A 309 -13.89 9.95 -3.29
N ASP A 310 -12.75 9.99 -3.98
CA ASP A 310 -12.52 9.20 -5.19
C ASP A 310 -12.51 7.68 -4.91
N PRO A 311 -13.13 6.82 -5.74
CA PRO A 311 -13.20 5.38 -5.50
C PRO A 311 -11.85 4.65 -5.40
N ALA A 312 -10.83 5.10 -6.13
CA ALA A 312 -9.49 4.51 -6.04
C ALA A 312 -8.80 4.97 -4.75
N LEU A 313 -8.93 6.25 -4.40
CA LEU A 313 -8.40 6.77 -3.13
C LEU A 313 -9.07 6.11 -1.92
N ALA A 314 -10.38 5.82 -2.00
CA ALA A 314 -11.15 5.11 -0.97
C ALA A 314 -10.66 3.69 -0.66
N ARG A 315 -9.82 3.09 -1.51
CA ARG A 315 -9.21 1.77 -1.25
C ARG A 315 -7.97 1.85 -0.37
N THR A 316 -7.50 3.05 -0.01
CA THR A 316 -6.17 3.28 0.58
C THR A 316 -6.25 3.88 1.98
N ASP A 317 -5.19 3.72 2.78
CA ASP A 317 -5.07 4.40 4.09
C ASP A 317 -4.96 5.93 3.93
N VAL A 318 -4.38 6.42 2.83
CA VAL A 318 -4.35 7.86 2.51
C VAL A 318 -5.78 8.41 2.45
N GLY A 319 -6.67 7.74 1.70
CA GLY A 319 -8.06 8.15 1.58
C GLY A 319 -8.80 8.18 2.92
N LYS A 320 -8.55 7.17 3.76
CA LYS A 320 -9.08 7.10 5.12
C LYS A 320 -8.63 8.28 5.96
N VAL A 321 -7.32 8.54 6.00
CA VAL A 321 -6.70 9.64 6.76
C VAL A 321 -7.26 10.99 6.32
N LEU A 322 -7.38 11.24 5.02
CA LEU A 322 -7.95 12.51 4.54
C LEU A 322 -9.41 12.67 5.02
N LEU A 323 -10.24 11.63 4.84
CA LEU A 323 -11.67 11.70 5.15
C LEU A 323 -11.94 11.82 6.66
N GLU A 324 -11.17 11.10 7.48
CA GLU A 324 -11.21 11.22 8.94
C GLU A 324 -10.72 12.60 9.40
N SER A 325 -9.71 13.16 8.74
CA SER A 325 -9.20 14.52 9.03
C SER A 325 -10.23 15.60 8.71
N ASP A 326 -11.03 15.42 7.66
CA ASP A 326 -12.14 16.32 7.36
C ASP A 326 -13.21 16.28 8.47
N LEU A 327 -13.58 15.08 8.94
CA LEU A 327 -14.49 14.95 10.09
C LEU A 327 -13.90 15.64 11.33
N GLN A 328 -12.60 15.48 11.57
CA GLN A 328 -11.92 16.08 12.71
C GLN A 328 -11.79 17.61 12.60
N LEU A 329 -11.61 18.15 11.40
CA LEU A 329 -11.63 19.60 11.14
C LEU A 329 -12.97 20.19 11.56
N LYS A 330 -14.08 19.57 11.15
CA LYS A 330 -15.44 20.02 11.49
C LYS A 330 -15.69 20.03 13.00
N LYS A 331 -15.26 19.00 13.71
CA LYS A 331 -15.31 18.97 15.20
C LYS A 331 -14.48 20.10 15.81
N SER A 332 -13.24 20.26 15.35
CA SER A 332 -12.30 21.25 15.89
C SER A 332 -12.81 22.68 15.72
N ILE A 333 -13.39 23.01 14.57
CA ILE A 333 -13.98 24.34 14.32
C ILE A 333 -15.16 24.57 15.26
N THR A 334 -16.02 23.57 15.42
CA THR A 334 -17.18 23.66 16.29
C THR A 334 -16.77 23.90 17.75
N ASP A 335 -15.76 23.18 18.25
CA ASP A 335 -15.22 23.36 19.59
C ASP A 335 -14.60 24.76 19.80
N LEU A 336 -13.90 25.29 18.78
CA LEU A 336 -13.33 26.65 18.84
C LEU A 336 -14.40 27.74 18.86
N MET A 337 -15.59 27.43 18.36
CA MET A 337 -16.76 28.31 18.35
C MET A 337 -17.67 28.12 19.57
N ASP A 338 -17.34 27.26 20.54
CA ASP A 338 -18.17 27.10 21.75
C ASP A 338 -18.24 28.44 22.52
N PRO A 339 -19.44 29.05 22.69
CA PRO A 339 -19.61 30.35 23.34
C PRO A 339 -19.18 30.36 24.82
N ASN A 340 -18.99 29.19 25.44
CA ASN A 340 -18.49 29.06 26.81
C ASN A 340 -16.96 29.15 26.90
N THR A 341 -16.26 29.10 25.76
CA THR A 341 -14.82 29.27 25.69
C THR A 341 -14.47 30.74 25.47
N LYS A 342 -13.25 31.15 25.85
CA LYS A 342 -12.79 32.53 25.63
C LYS A 342 -12.84 32.93 24.15
N LEU A 343 -12.32 32.06 23.26
CA LEU A 343 -12.27 32.33 21.83
C LEU A 343 -13.68 32.34 21.21
N GLY A 344 -14.51 31.35 21.52
CA GLY A 344 -15.87 31.29 21.01
C GLY A 344 -16.72 32.46 21.50
N ASN A 345 -16.60 32.87 22.77
CA ASN A 345 -17.27 34.07 23.27
C ASN A 345 -16.86 35.32 22.47
N GLU A 346 -15.56 35.55 22.26
CA GLU A 346 -15.06 36.67 21.48
C GLU A 346 -15.55 36.63 20.02
N PHE A 347 -15.53 35.45 19.41
CA PHE A 347 -16.05 35.23 18.06
C PHE A 347 -17.52 35.64 17.95
N TRP A 348 -18.39 35.12 18.83
CA TRP A 348 -19.81 35.45 18.81
C TRP A 348 -20.10 36.91 19.14
N GLN A 349 -19.35 37.52 20.06
CA GLN A 349 -19.46 38.95 20.34
C GLN A 349 -19.21 39.78 19.07
N LYS A 350 -18.19 39.44 18.27
CA LYS A 350 -17.94 40.12 16.99
C LYS A 350 -19.06 39.88 15.97
N ILE A 351 -19.51 38.63 15.79
CA ILE A 351 -20.60 38.32 14.86
C ILE A 351 -21.89 39.09 15.22
N TYR A 352 -22.24 39.18 16.51
CA TYR A 352 -23.45 39.86 16.98
C TYR A 352 -23.34 41.39 16.95
N HIS A 353 -22.14 41.95 17.17
CA HIS A 353 -21.90 43.40 17.18
C HIS A 353 -21.26 43.93 15.89
N GLY A 354 -21.47 43.23 14.78
CA GLY A 354 -20.99 43.66 13.46
C GLY A 354 -21.69 44.90 12.90
N PRO A 355 -21.57 45.18 11.59
CA PRO A 355 -21.96 46.45 10.99
C PRO A 355 -23.48 46.72 10.96
N ASP A 356 -24.31 45.71 11.19
CA ASP A 356 -25.78 45.78 11.15
C ASP A 356 -26.41 44.81 12.17
N ASN A 357 -27.71 44.54 12.07
CA ASN A 357 -28.42 43.58 12.94
C ASN A 357 -28.53 42.17 12.33
N ASP A 358 -27.89 41.90 11.18
CA ASP A 358 -27.84 40.55 10.62
C ASP A 358 -26.84 39.70 11.42
N HIS A 359 -27.27 38.53 11.87
CA HIS A 359 -26.42 37.60 12.62
C HIS A 359 -26.17 36.31 11.82
N CYS A 360 -26.67 36.23 10.58
CA CYS A 360 -26.42 35.09 9.73
C CYS A 360 -24.94 35.06 9.36
N PHE A 361 -24.33 33.88 9.43
CA PHE A 361 -23.04 33.62 8.83
C PHE A 361 -23.00 32.16 8.37
N TRP A 362 -22.19 31.90 7.36
CA TRP A 362 -22.04 30.59 6.77
C TRP A 362 -20.60 30.44 6.31
N ILE A 363 -19.97 29.31 6.62
CA ILE A 363 -18.56 29.07 6.30
C ILE A 363 -18.33 27.68 5.76
N ARG A 364 -17.42 27.59 4.81
CA ARG A 364 -16.79 26.34 4.40
C ARG A 364 -15.31 26.44 4.68
N ASN A 365 -14.77 25.44 5.37
CA ASN A 365 -13.36 25.36 5.68
C ASN A 365 -12.73 24.15 5.00
N TRP A 366 -11.45 24.18 4.67
CA TRP A 366 -10.76 22.98 4.21
C TRP A 366 -9.26 23.08 4.47
N ILE A 367 -8.63 21.92 4.67
CA ILE A 367 -7.18 21.84 4.86
C ILE A 367 -6.52 21.73 3.48
N VAL A 368 -5.47 22.51 3.26
CA VAL A 368 -4.62 22.43 2.07
C VAL A 368 -3.14 22.41 2.44
N PRO A 369 -2.28 21.88 1.57
CA PRO A 369 -0.84 22.04 1.67
C PRO A 369 -0.40 23.52 1.57
N GLN A 370 0.27 24.03 2.60
CA GLN A 370 1.07 25.24 2.49
C GLN A 370 2.43 24.87 1.87
N PRO A 371 3.12 25.77 1.13
CA PRO A 371 4.40 25.44 0.50
C PRO A 371 5.41 24.81 1.48
N ALA A 372 5.81 23.57 1.18
CA ALA A 372 6.81 22.86 1.97
C ALA A 372 8.20 23.41 1.71
N ALA A 373 8.98 23.65 2.76
CA ALA A 373 10.39 24.00 2.63
C ALA A 373 11.20 22.74 2.32
N VAL A 374 11.85 22.70 1.17
CA VAL A 374 12.58 21.52 0.70
C VAL A 374 13.98 21.88 0.23
N ARG A 375 14.91 20.93 0.28
CA ARG A 375 16.23 21.05 -0.35
C ARG A 375 16.42 19.93 -1.38
N PRO A 376 16.08 20.17 -2.65
CA PRO A 376 16.51 19.31 -3.75
C PRO A 376 18.02 19.47 -3.98
N SER A 377 18.73 18.37 -4.18
CA SER A 377 20.16 18.36 -4.48
C SER A 377 20.50 17.17 -5.38
N GLY A 378 20.52 17.40 -6.71
CA GLY A 378 20.71 16.31 -7.67
C GLY A 378 19.53 15.33 -7.61
N THR A 379 19.79 14.11 -7.13
CA THR A 379 18.76 13.09 -6.91
C THR A 379 18.30 12.99 -5.46
N ASP A 380 18.74 13.89 -4.58
CA ASP A 380 18.34 13.93 -3.18
C ASP A 380 17.24 14.98 -2.92
N LEU A 381 16.36 14.68 -1.97
CA LEU A 381 15.37 15.57 -1.41
C LEU A 381 15.46 15.53 0.12
N TYR A 382 15.69 16.68 0.73
CA TYR A 382 15.44 16.87 2.17
C TYR A 382 14.13 17.64 2.35
N ILE A 383 13.24 17.14 3.18
CA ILE A 383 11.99 17.80 3.58
C ILE A 383 12.25 18.47 4.93
N LEU A 384 12.20 19.80 4.97
CA LEU A 384 12.70 20.60 6.10
C LEU A 384 11.56 21.16 6.95
N ASP A 385 10.45 21.50 6.29
CA ASP A 385 9.21 21.92 6.93
C ASP A 385 8.03 21.65 5.98
N ALA A 386 6.88 21.28 6.55
CA ALA A 386 5.70 20.87 5.79
C ALA A 386 4.40 21.36 6.46
N PRO A 387 4.19 22.69 6.54
CA PRO A 387 3.00 23.22 7.17
C PRO A 387 1.73 22.95 6.35
N LEU A 388 0.61 22.86 7.06
CA LEU A 388 -0.74 22.83 6.47
C LEU A 388 -1.44 24.16 6.73
N GLU A 389 -2.22 24.62 5.75
CA GLU A 389 -3.04 25.82 5.82
C GLU A 389 -4.51 25.40 5.95
N VAL A 390 -5.27 26.11 6.77
CA VAL A 390 -6.74 25.99 6.76
C VAL A 390 -7.30 27.18 6.02
N ARG A 391 -8.02 26.91 4.93
CA ARG A 391 -8.74 27.92 4.18
C ARG A 391 -10.17 27.99 4.63
N SER A 392 -10.75 29.18 4.53
CA SER A 392 -12.16 29.43 4.70
C SER A 392 -12.66 30.22 3.49
N GLU A 393 -13.92 30.00 3.13
CA GLU A 393 -14.66 30.90 2.26
C GLU A 393 -16.09 31.05 2.81
N ASN A 394 -16.64 32.25 2.66
CA ASN A 394 -18.09 32.41 2.67
C ASN A 394 -18.61 31.72 1.42
N TRP A 395 -19.46 30.71 1.57
CA TRP A 395 -19.98 30.02 0.41
C TRP A 395 -21.46 30.23 0.15
N HIS A 396 -21.69 30.38 -1.15
CA HIS A 396 -22.95 30.62 -1.79
C HIS A 396 -23.12 29.47 -2.79
N ASP A 397 -23.57 28.28 -2.35
CA ASP A 397 -23.94 27.17 -3.24
C ASP A 397 -25.18 27.46 -4.11
N GLY A 398 -25.60 28.72 -4.23
CA GLY A 398 -26.87 29.09 -4.82
C GLY A 398 -28.07 28.81 -3.91
N SER A 399 -27.89 28.26 -2.71
CA SER A 399 -28.88 28.40 -1.65
C SER A 399 -28.70 29.78 -1.01
N ASN A 400 -29.80 30.49 -0.76
CA ASN A 400 -29.77 31.69 0.08
C ASN A 400 -29.50 31.27 1.53
N ALA A 401 -28.32 30.74 1.86
CA ALA A 401 -27.98 30.30 3.22
C ALA A 401 -28.07 31.46 4.23
N CYS A 402 -27.75 32.67 3.78
CA CYS A 402 -28.03 33.93 4.46
C CYS A 402 -28.86 34.86 3.55
N PRO A 403 -30.19 34.69 3.47
CA PRO A 403 -31.05 35.51 2.61
C PRO A 403 -30.98 36.99 3.01
N GLY A 404 -30.66 37.87 2.06
CA GLY A 404 -30.67 39.31 2.29
C GLY A 404 -29.44 39.86 3.02
N GLN A 405 -28.41 39.03 3.26
CA GLN A 405 -27.14 39.48 3.83
C GLN A 405 -26.47 40.50 2.90
N THR A 406 -25.96 41.58 3.49
CA THR A 406 -25.20 42.61 2.76
C THR A 406 -23.77 42.15 2.49
N GLN A 407 -23.14 42.65 1.41
CA GLN A 407 -21.72 42.38 1.16
C GLN A 407 -20.85 42.85 2.33
N GLN A 408 -21.16 44.01 2.92
CA GLN A 408 -20.44 44.54 4.08
C GLN A 408 -20.49 43.58 5.28
N ARG A 409 -21.64 42.94 5.53
CA ARG A 409 -21.77 41.92 6.58
C ARG A 409 -20.99 40.65 6.23
N ALA A 410 -21.07 40.18 4.99
CA ALA A 410 -20.32 39.00 4.54
C ALA A 410 -18.80 39.20 4.71
N ASP A 411 -18.26 40.32 4.21
CA ASP A 411 -16.85 40.68 4.32
C ASP A 411 -16.42 40.83 5.79
N TYR A 412 -17.27 41.43 6.63
CA TYR A 412 -17.02 41.56 8.06
C TYR A 412 -16.94 40.19 8.75
N ASN A 413 -17.91 39.30 8.50
CA ASN A 413 -17.91 37.96 9.08
C ASN A 413 -16.66 37.17 8.65
N GLU A 414 -16.31 37.23 7.36
CA GLU A 414 -15.09 36.62 6.82
C GLU A 414 -13.84 37.12 7.53
N GLN A 415 -13.72 38.44 7.73
CA GLN A 415 -12.61 39.02 8.46
C GLN A 415 -12.54 38.51 9.92
N VAL A 416 -13.68 38.40 10.61
CA VAL A 416 -13.74 37.84 11.98
C VAL A 416 -13.24 36.39 12.02
N ILE A 417 -13.62 35.58 11.03
CA ILE A 417 -13.17 34.18 10.90
C ILE A 417 -11.66 34.12 10.66
N HIS A 418 -11.16 34.96 9.75
CA HIS A 418 -9.74 35.06 9.42
C HIS A 418 -8.88 35.50 10.62
N ASP A 419 -9.38 36.43 11.43
CA ASP A 419 -8.60 36.98 12.55
C ASP A 419 -8.64 36.08 13.79
N LEU A 420 -9.74 35.38 14.04
CA LEU A 420 -9.93 34.62 15.28
C LEU A 420 -9.88 33.09 15.09
N LEU A 421 -10.66 32.55 14.15
CA LEU A 421 -10.84 31.10 14.04
C LEU A 421 -9.72 30.44 13.25
N LEU A 422 -9.38 30.98 12.07
CA LEU A 422 -8.39 30.37 11.18
C LEU A 422 -7.02 30.14 11.84
N PRO A 423 -6.43 31.11 12.58
CA PRO A 423 -5.14 30.89 13.24
C PRO A 423 -5.21 29.76 14.28
N ALA A 424 -6.31 29.68 15.04
CA ALA A 424 -6.48 28.68 16.09
C ALA A 424 -6.68 27.26 15.52
N VAL A 425 -7.52 27.11 14.48
CA VAL A 425 -7.71 25.80 13.84
C VAL A 425 -6.48 25.38 13.04
N GLN A 426 -5.79 26.30 12.36
CA GLN A 426 -4.54 26.00 11.68
C GLN A 426 -3.45 25.55 12.67
N GLN A 427 -3.37 26.17 13.85
CA GLN A 427 -2.46 25.72 14.90
C GLN A 427 -2.79 24.28 15.35
N LYS A 428 -4.07 23.94 15.52
CA LYS A 428 -4.50 22.57 15.83
C LYS A 428 -4.13 21.59 14.72
N VAL A 429 -4.40 21.92 13.46
CA VAL A 429 -4.05 21.06 12.31
C VAL A 429 -2.54 20.80 12.24
N ASN A 430 -1.71 21.76 12.64
CA ASN A 430 -0.25 21.59 12.60
C ASN A 430 0.35 20.95 13.86
N THR A 431 -0.32 20.96 15.01
CA THR A 431 0.29 20.55 16.28
C THR A 431 -0.48 19.48 17.07
N ALA A 432 -1.79 19.36 16.87
CA ALA A 432 -2.61 18.47 17.68
C ALA A 432 -2.43 17.00 17.25
N PRO A 433 -2.44 16.03 18.19
CA PRO A 433 -2.24 14.62 17.89
C PRO A 433 -3.26 14.03 16.90
N GLU A 434 -4.51 14.50 16.95
CA GLU A 434 -5.58 14.04 16.06
C GLU A 434 -5.34 14.31 14.56
N PHE A 435 -4.39 15.19 14.21
CA PHE A 435 -3.98 15.47 12.83
C PHE A 435 -2.57 14.93 12.51
N ALA A 436 -1.95 14.13 13.38
CA ALA A 436 -0.60 13.60 13.17
C ALA A 436 -0.51 12.74 11.91
N GLU A 437 -1.51 11.89 11.69
CA GLU A 437 -1.61 11.03 10.50
C GLU A 437 -1.70 11.84 9.20
N LEU A 438 -2.47 12.95 9.21
CA LEU A 438 -2.57 13.85 8.07
C LEU A 438 -1.21 14.46 7.70
N ARG A 439 -0.46 14.91 8.72
CA ARG A 439 0.90 15.47 8.53
C ARG A 439 1.87 14.41 8.03
N LYS A 440 1.76 13.17 8.53
CA LYS A 440 2.58 12.03 8.07
C LYS A 440 2.35 11.74 6.58
N VAL A 441 1.10 11.59 6.15
CA VAL A 441 0.82 11.33 4.72
C VAL A 441 1.16 12.53 3.82
N TYR A 442 1.13 13.75 4.35
CA TYR A 442 1.57 14.95 3.63
C TYR A 442 3.07 14.92 3.29
N LEU A 443 3.93 14.44 4.21
CA LEU A 443 5.36 14.28 3.91
C LEU A 443 5.60 13.33 2.73
N SER A 444 4.88 12.21 2.68
CA SER A 444 4.92 11.30 1.54
C SER A 444 4.39 11.96 0.25
N ARG A 445 3.38 12.84 0.33
CA ARG A 445 2.86 13.62 -0.80
C ARG A 445 3.92 14.57 -1.38
N ILE A 446 4.71 15.22 -0.52
CA ILE A 446 5.82 16.10 -0.93
C ILE A 446 6.89 15.28 -1.65
N ALA A 447 7.28 14.15 -1.07
CA ALA A 447 8.27 13.24 -1.66
C ALA A 447 7.83 12.72 -3.03
N ALA A 448 6.57 12.30 -3.16
CA ALA A 448 5.98 11.82 -4.42
C ALA A 448 5.88 12.94 -5.47
N GLU A 449 5.54 14.17 -5.08
CA GLU A 449 5.52 15.32 -6.01
C GLU A 449 6.91 15.59 -6.58
N TRP A 450 7.92 15.65 -5.71
CA TRP A 450 9.29 15.86 -6.15
C TRP A 450 9.77 14.71 -7.04
N TYR A 451 9.48 13.45 -6.69
CA TYR A 451 9.86 12.30 -7.51
C TYR A 451 9.19 12.32 -8.87
N ARG A 452 7.90 12.70 -8.93
CA ARG A 452 7.16 12.89 -10.18
C ARG A 452 7.84 13.93 -11.07
N GLN A 453 8.22 15.08 -10.49
CA GLN A 453 8.93 16.13 -11.22
C GLN A 453 10.32 15.67 -11.69
N LEU A 454 11.09 14.98 -10.84
CA LEU A 454 12.39 14.42 -11.19
C LEU A 454 12.29 13.47 -12.39
N SER A 455 11.28 12.59 -12.39
CA SER A 455 11.03 11.56 -13.41
C SER A 455 10.66 12.13 -14.79
N THR A 456 10.32 13.42 -14.88
CA THR A 456 10.14 14.10 -16.17
C THR A 456 11.46 14.32 -16.91
N THR A 457 12.57 14.39 -16.17
CA THR A 457 13.92 14.68 -16.71
C THR A 457 14.89 13.51 -16.56
N GLN A 458 14.62 12.59 -15.63
CA GLN A 458 15.47 11.44 -15.35
C GLN A 458 14.73 10.12 -15.56
N ASN A 459 15.50 9.05 -15.82
CA ASN A 459 14.95 7.70 -15.86
C ASN A 459 15.03 7.10 -14.45
N THR A 460 13.93 7.21 -13.71
CA THR A 460 13.82 6.76 -12.32
C THR A 460 13.11 5.40 -12.26
N GLN A 461 13.43 4.57 -11.26
CA GLN A 461 12.90 3.20 -11.11
C GLN A 461 11.37 3.13 -11.17
N TYR A 462 10.67 4.03 -10.47
CA TYR A 462 9.22 4.01 -10.31
C TYR A 462 8.49 4.92 -11.31
N LYS A 463 9.15 5.36 -12.39
CA LYS A 463 8.53 6.23 -13.41
C LYS A 463 7.26 5.62 -14.02
N SER A 464 7.22 4.30 -14.21
CA SER A 464 6.06 3.59 -14.77
C SER A 464 4.88 3.48 -13.81
N VAL A 465 5.08 3.75 -12.51
CA VAL A 465 4.00 3.82 -11.52
C VAL A 465 3.24 5.14 -11.64
N ILE A 466 3.90 6.22 -12.09
CA ILE A 466 3.32 7.57 -12.14
C ILE A 466 2.04 7.61 -12.97
N GLY A 467 0.90 7.92 -12.33
CA GLY A 467 -0.38 8.04 -13.02
C GLY A 467 -0.95 6.70 -13.54
N SER A 468 -0.42 5.56 -13.09
CA SER A 468 -0.91 4.24 -13.50
C SER A 468 -2.30 3.91 -12.97
N GLY A 469 -2.73 4.61 -11.90
CA GLY A 469 -4.03 4.44 -11.26
C GLY A 469 -4.20 3.12 -10.51
N ILE A 470 -3.11 2.40 -10.26
CA ILE A 470 -3.06 1.12 -9.56
C ILE A 470 -2.82 1.39 -8.07
N VAL A 471 -3.69 0.88 -7.20
CA VAL A 471 -3.52 1.02 -5.74
C VAL A 471 -3.52 -0.30 -4.99
N GLY A 472 -3.78 -1.42 -5.67
CA GLY A 472 -3.88 -2.75 -5.05
C GLY A 472 -2.73 -3.09 -4.09
N PRO A 473 -1.46 -2.98 -4.50
CA PRO A 473 -0.31 -3.28 -3.63
C PRO A 473 -0.22 -2.41 -2.36
N TRP A 474 -0.82 -1.21 -2.41
CA TRP A 474 -0.81 -0.20 -1.34
C TRP A 474 -2.21 0.07 -0.78
N ALA A 475 -3.14 -0.86 -1.02
CA ALA A 475 -4.50 -0.75 -0.52
C ALA A 475 -4.51 -0.94 1.00
N SER A 476 -5.51 -0.36 1.66
CA SER A 476 -5.63 -0.45 3.11
C SER A 476 -5.74 -1.91 3.55
N ARG A 477 -4.92 -2.25 4.55
CA ARG A 477 -4.88 -3.57 5.16
C ARG A 477 -6.00 -3.77 6.18
N THR A 478 -6.50 -2.66 6.73
CA THR A 478 -7.67 -2.65 7.57
C THR A 478 -8.88 -2.39 6.69
N ALA A 479 -9.85 -3.30 6.66
CA ALA A 479 -11.10 -3.04 5.97
C ALA A 479 -11.75 -1.77 6.55
N TRP A 480 -12.11 -0.84 5.69
CA TRP A 480 -12.83 0.37 6.05
C TRP A 480 -13.79 0.75 4.93
N ASP A 481 -14.87 1.44 5.30
CA ASP A 481 -15.85 1.99 4.36
C ASP A 481 -15.92 3.52 4.55
N PRO A 482 -15.71 4.33 3.50
CA PRO A 482 -15.96 5.77 3.56
C PRO A 482 -17.34 6.14 4.10
N LYS A 483 -18.35 5.28 3.89
CA LYS A 483 -19.70 5.47 4.42
C LYS A 483 -19.74 5.38 5.95
N ASP A 484 -18.84 4.67 6.61
CA ASP A 484 -18.76 4.66 8.07
C ASP A 484 -18.35 6.04 8.62
N VAL A 485 -17.35 6.67 7.99
CA VAL A 485 -16.94 8.05 8.34
C VAL A 485 -18.05 9.04 8.01
N PHE A 486 -18.74 8.86 6.88
CA PHE A 486 -19.91 9.66 6.53
C PHE A 486 -21.05 9.50 7.54
N ASN A 487 -21.34 8.28 8.00
CA ASN A 487 -22.38 8.02 9.00
C ASN A 487 -22.01 8.64 10.36
N GLN A 488 -20.74 8.62 10.75
CA GLN A 488 -20.25 9.35 11.92
C GLN A 488 -20.47 10.86 11.77
N TYR A 489 -20.19 11.40 10.58
CA TYR A 489 -20.45 12.79 10.26
C TYR A 489 -21.95 13.13 10.32
N VAL A 490 -22.84 12.33 9.73
CA VAL A 490 -24.29 12.52 9.82
C VAL A 490 -24.77 12.50 11.27
N LYS A 491 -24.22 11.60 12.10
CA LYS A 491 -24.51 11.56 13.54
C LYS A 491 -24.05 12.83 14.25
N LEU A 492 -22.88 13.37 13.89
CA LEU A 492 -22.37 14.65 14.42
C LEU A 492 -23.31 15.81 14.07
N VAL A 493 -23.76 15.86 12.82
CA VAL A 493 -24.64 16.91 12.27
C VAL A 493 -26.05 16.87 12.87
N ASN A 494 -26.56 15.67 13.14
CA ASN A 494 -27.87 15.49 13.78
C ASN A 494 -27.82 15.56 15.31
N GLY A 495 -26.62 15.47 15.90
CA GLY A 495 -26.39 15.62 17.33
C GLY A 495 -26.25 17.09 17.77
N THR A 496 -26.07 17.29 19.07
CA THR A 496 -25.91 18.63 19.67
C THR A 496 -24.51 19.21 19.46
N HIS A 497 -23.50 18.38 19.17
CA HIS A 497 -22.13 18.86 19.02
C HIS A 497 -22.01 19.89 17.91
N SER A 498 -22.55 19.61 16.71
CA SER A 498 -22.51 20.53 15.55
C SER A 498 -23.42 21.77 15.67
N VAL A 499 -24.12 21.93 16.79
CA VAL A 499 -25.17 22.93 16.99
C VAL A 499 -24.73 23.94 18.04
N ILE A 500 -24.64 25.21 17.65
CA ILE A 500 -24.33 26.32 18.56
C ILE A 500 -25.55 27.24 18.61
N THR A 501 -26.05 27.52 19.81
CA THR A 501 -27.15 28.47 20.02
C THR A 501 -26.65 29.68 20.79
N VAL A 502 -26.81 30.86 20.20
CA VAL A 502 -26.49 32.16 20.81
C VAL A 502 -27.73 33.03 20.66
N ASP A 503 -28.20 33.66 21.74
CA ASP A 503 -29.35 34.57 21.76
C ASP A 503 -30.59 34.10 20.97
N GLY A 504 -30.87 32.78 21.00
CA GLY A 504 -32.00 32.17 20.32
C GLY A 504 -31.81 31.86 18.83
N VAL A 505 -30.66 32.19 18.24
CA VAL A 505 -30.27 31.80 16.87
C VAL A 505 -29.42 30.53 16.92
N THR A 506 -29.78 29.55 16.11
CA THR A 506 -29.10 28.27 16.03
C THR A 506 -28.25 28.18 14.76
N TYR A 507 -26.97 27.89 14.93
CA TYR A 507 -25.99 27.70 13.85
C TYR A 507 -25.57 26.24 13.79
N ARG A 508 -25.37 25.75 12.56
CA ARG A 508 -24.96 24.37 12.32
C ARG A 508 -23.68 24.34 11.49
N ILE A 509 -22.64 23.73 12.04
CA ILE A 509 -21.32 23.64 11.39
C ILE A 509 -21.23 22.33 10.61
N VAL A 510 -21.28 22.42 9.28
CA VAL A 510 -21.47 21.25 8.40
C VAL A 510 -20.46 21.14 7.26
N TYR A 511 -19.78 22.21 6.83
CA TYR A 511 -18.95 22.15 5.62
C TYR A 511 -17.46 22.18 5.96
N GLY A 512 -16.73 21.29 5.30
CA GLY A 512 -15.33 20.97 5.59
C GLY A 512 -14.74 20.16 4.43
N GLY A 513 -13.44 20.20 4.20
CA GLY A 513 -12.78 19.26 3.30
C GLY A 513 -11.28 19.15 3.57
N VAL A 514 -10.63 18.28 2.81
CA VAL A 514 -9.18 18.27 2.65
C VAL A 514 -8.87 18.22 1.16
N ASP A 515 -8.00 19.10 0.67
CA ASP A 515 -7.60 19.16 -0.73
C ASP A 515 -6.07 19.21 -0.84
N PHE A 516 -5.50 18.05 -1.19
CA PHE A 516 -4.07 17.79 -1.40
C PHE A 516 -3.75 17.63 -2.90
N SER A 517 -4.63 18.12 -3.78
CA SER A 517 -4.42 18.08 -5.23
C SER A 517 -3.15 18.82 -5.67
N LYS A 518 -2.73 19.80 -4.87
CA LYS A 518 -1.47 20.51 -5.01
C LYS A 518 -0.55 20.19 -3.84
N ALA A 519 0.75 20.12 -4.10
CA ALA A 519 1.79 20.03 -3.08
C ALA A 519 2.91 21.04 -3.40
N PRO A 520 2.66 22.34 -3.21
CA PRO A 520 3.63 23.38 -3.53
C PRO A 520 4.90 23.22 -2.68
N GLN A 521 6.04 23.55 -3.27
CA GLN A 521 7.34 23.42 -2.64
C GLN A 521 8.12 24.73 -2.79
N THR A 522 8.84 25.14 -1.75
CA THR A 522 9.77 26.28 -1.76
C THR A 522 11.20 25.76 -1.55
N PRO A 523 12.03 25.75 -2.61
CA PRO A 523 13.42 25.31 -2.50
C PRO A 523 14.24 26.22 -1.59
N VAL A 524 14.89 25.62 -0.60
CA VAL A 524 15.89 26.26 0.25
C VAL A 524 17.24 26.30 -0.48
N SER A 525 17.88 27.47 -0.47
CA SER A 525 19.20 27.66 -1.11
C SER A 525 20.28 26.82 -0.43
N GLN A 526 21.38 26.53 -1.13
CA GLN A 526 22.48 25.75 -0.55
C GLN A 526 23.09 26.44 0.66
N GLN A 527 23.26 27.77 0.57
CA GLN A 527 23.84 28.59 1.62
C GLN A 527 22.95 28.58 2.87
N GLU A 528 21.65 28.80 2.71
CA GLU A 528 20.70 28.74 3.82
C GLU A 528 20.63 27.34 4.42
N PHE A 529 20.63 26.31 3.59
CA PHE A 529 20.62 24.92 4.03
C PHE A 529 21.85 24.59 4.89
N GLN A 530 23.05 24.97 4.44
CA GLN A 530 24.29 24.78 5.20
C GLN A 530 24.32 25.62 6.48
N GLN A 531 23.70 26.80 6.50
CA GLN A 531 23.65 27.64 7.69
C GLN A 531 22.71 27.08 8.76
N LYS A 532 21.50 26.64 8.37
CA LYS A 532 20.46 26.18 9.30
C LYS A 532 20.57 24.70 9.64
N TRP A 533 21.03 23.85 8.72
CA TRP A 533 21.14 22.40 8.88
C TRP A 533 22.53 21.85 8.49
N PRO A 534 23.64 22.36 9.05
CA PRO A 534 25.01 22.04 8.62
C PRO A 534 25.39 20.55 8.73
N GLN A 535 24.76 19.81 9.66
CA GLN A 535 25.07 18.41 9.94
C GLN A 535 24.05 17.43 9.36
N LEU A 536 22.95 17.93 8.78
CA LEU A 536 21.84 17.08 8.34
C LEU A 536 22.25 16.08 7.24
N PRO A 537 23.05 16.45 6.21
CA PRO A 537 23.51 15.47 5.22
C PRO A 537 24.28 14.31 5.85
N GLN A 538 25.21 14.60 6.77
CA GLN A 538 25.99 13.57 7.44
C GLN A 538 25.14 12.72 8.39
N THR A 539 24.14 13.31 9.05
CA THR A 539 23.16 12.57 9.86
C THR A 539 22.37 11.61 8.98
N VAL A 540 21.85 12.06 7.83
CA VAL A 540 21.11 11.23 6.88
C VAL A 540 21.99 10.10 6.36
N ASP A 541 23.20 10.37 5.87
CA ASP A 541 24.06 9.33 5.31
C ASP A 541 24.42 8.24 6.35
N ARG A 542 24.68 8.62 7.60
CA ARG A 542 24.91 7.65 8.68
C ARG A 542 23.63 6.87 9.03
N SER A 543 22.48 7.55 9.00
CA SER A 543 21.17 6.97 9.34
C SER A 543 20.79 5.77 8.47
N ILE A 544 21.30 5.70 7.24
CA ILE A 544 21.06 4.58 6.33
C ILE A 544 21.65 3.29 6.88
N SER A 545 22.83 3.36 7.51
CA SER A 545 23.53 2.18 8.03
C SER A 545 23.20 1.84 9.48
N LYS A 546 22.80 2.84 10.27
CA LYS A 546 22.44 2.67 11.68
C LYS A 546 21.62 3.86 12.18
N PRO A 547 20.77 3.67 13.20
CA PRO A 547 20.10 4.79 13.87
C PRO A 547 21.10 5.85 14.35
N THR A 548 20.81 7.11 14.07
CA THR A 548 21.74 8.23 14.28
C THR A 548 20.99 9.40 14.91
N LEU A 549 21.42 9.84 16.10
CA LEU A 549 20.91 11.07 16.70
C LEU A 549 21.34 12.29 15.88
N ASP A 550 20.45 13.26 15.78
CA ASP A 550 20.75 14.57 15.22
C ASP A 550 21.71 15.36 16.14
N SER A 551 22.22 16.49 15.66
CA SER A 551 23.17 17.30 16.42
C SER A 551 22.57 17.90 17.70
N SER A 552 21.24 18.04 17.77
CA SER A 552 20.55 18.53 18.97
C SER A 552 20.29 17.43 20.01
N GLY A 553 20.39 16.16 19.61
CA GLY A 553 20.00 15.00 20.41
C GLY A 553 18.49 14.90 20.64
N LYS A 554 17.67 15.73 19.98
CA LYS A 554 16.20 15.73 20.11
C LYS A 554 15.52 14.86 19.06
N SER A 555 16.25 14.41 18.06
CA SER A 555 15.70 13.56 17.00
C SER A 555 16.63 12.40 16.71
N ILE A 556 16.06 11.23 16.43
CA ILE A 556 16.76 10.07 15.91
C ILE A 556 16.36 9.85 14.46
N TRP A 557 17.35 9.55 13.63
CA TRP A 557 17.21 9.30 12.21
C TRP A 557 17.59 7.86 11.91
N PHE A 558 16.81 7.20 11.06
CA PHE A 558 17.11 5.87 10.56
C PHE A 558 16.50 5.73 9.16
N GLY A 559 17.24 5.08 8.28
CA GLY A 559 16.86 4.98 6.89
C GLY A 559 17.28 3.66 6.28
N GLY A 560 17.06 3.56 5.00
CA GLY A 560 17.35 2.37 4.24
C GLY A 560 17.37 2.63 2.75
N THR A 561 17.47 1.54 2.01
CA THR A 561 17.45 1.51 0.55
C THR A 561 16.49 0.42 0.09
N SER A 562 15.76 0.70 -0.98
CA SER A 562 15.03 -0.29 -1.77
C SER A 562 15.59 -0.25 -3.18
N LEU A 563 16.27 -1.30 -3.61
CA LEU A 563 17.03 -1.34 -4.86
C LEU A 563 16.62 -2.52 -5.72
N VAL A 564 16.38 -2.25 -7.01
CA VAL A 564 16.10 -3.28 -8.01
C VAL A 564 17.33 -3.46 -8.91
N ALA A 565 17.89 -4.67 -8.90
CA ALA A 565 19.00 -5.03 -9.77
C ALA A 565 18.58 -4.86 -11.24
N GLN A 566 19.40 -4.13 -12.00
CA GLN A 566 19.14 -3.97 -13.43
C GLN A 566 19.57 -5.24 -14.16
N VAL A 567 18.66 -5.82 -14.94
CA VAL A 567 19.01 -6.93 -15.83
C VAL A 567 20.00 -6.40 -16.86
N GLN A 568 21.28 -6.72 -16.70
CA GLN A 568 22.24 -6.49 -17.79
C GLN A 568 21.77 -7.31 -18.99
N PRO A 569 21.61 -6.72 -20.19
CA PRO A 569 21.44 -7.52 -21.39
C PRO A 569 22.68 -8.40 -21.53
N GLY A 570 22.51 -9.70 -21.29
CA GLY A 570 23.60 -10.66 -21.47
C GLY A 570 24.14 -10.57 -22.89
N PRO A 571 25.43 -10.90 -23.11
CA PRO A 571 25.95 -11.01 -24.46
C PRO A 571 25.06 -11.96 -25.28
N PRO A 572 24.76 -11.66 -26.56
CA PRO A 572 23.94 -12.52 -27.40
C PRO A 572 24.51 -13.93 -27.33
N SER A 573 23.68 -14.91 -26.97
CA SER A 573 24.07 -16.31 -26.88
C SER A 573 24.72 -16.72 -28.19
N THR A 574 26.01 -17.06 -28.14
CA THR A 574 26.77 -17.60 -29.27
C THR A 574 26.56 -19.10 -29.42
N THR A 575 25.67 -19.71 -28.63
CA THR A 575 25.36 -21.14 -28.73
C THR A 575 24.31 -21.34 -29.83
N PRO A 576 24.65 -21.98 -30.96
CA PRO A 576 23.65 -22.35 -31.96
C PRO A 576 22.64 -23.30 -31.33
N PRO A 577 21.35 -23.23 -31.70
CA PRO A 577 20.37 -24.20 -31.24
C PRO A 577 20.81 -25.62 -31.66
N PRO A 578 20.59 -26.64 -30.81
CA PRO A 578 20.98 -28.00 -31.13
C PRO A 578 20.21 -28.51 -32.36
N PRO A 579 20.85 -29.33 -33.23
CA PRO A 579 20.23 -29.78 -34.47
C PRO A 579 19.01 -30.66 -34.16
N SER A 580 17.87 -30.33 -34.77
CA SER A 580 16.62 -31.07 -34.65
C SER A 580 16.75 -32.45 -35.31
N SER A 581 16.83 -33.53 -34.52
CA SER A 581 16.74 -34.89 -35.04
C SER A 581 15.28 -35.23 -35.36
N THR A 582 14.94 -35.15 -36.64
CA THR A 582 13.69 -35.68 -37.21
C THR A 582 13.91 -37.14 -37.63
N THR A 583 13.57 -38.07 -36.76
CA THR A 583 13.32 -39.47 -37.16
C THR A 583 11.88 -39.60 -37.64
N GLY A 584 11.70 -39.64 -38.96
CA GLY A 584 10.41 -39.98 -39.58
C GLY A 584 10.13 -41.50 -39.52
N PRO A 585 8.85 -41.92 -39.50
CA PRO A 585 8.44 -43.32 -39.62
C PRO A 585 8.56 -43.83 -41.07
N PRO A 586 8.65 -45.16 -41.30
CA PRO A 586 9.18 -45.72 -42.53
C PRO A 586 8.22 -45.69 -43.74
N ASN A 587 8.84 -45.57 -44.91
CA ASN A 587 8.29 -45.66 -46.26
C ASN A 587 7.27 -46.79 -46.46
N SER A 588 6.13 -46.45 -47.05
CA SER A 588 5.40 -47.35 -47.96
C SER A 588 5.05 -46.60 -49.25
N THR A 589 5.39 -47.23 -50.37
CA THR A 589 5.32 -46.74 -51.75
C THR A 589 3.86 -46.60 -52.23
N PRO A 590 3.50 -45.60 -53.08
CA PRO A 590 2.14 -45.41 -53.59
C PRO A 590 1.91 -46.12 -54.94
N PRO A 591 0.66 -46.17 -55.42
CA PRO A 591 0.43 -45.57 -56.73
C PRO A 591 -0.76 -44.60 -56.79
N ALA A 592 -0.62 -43.68 -57.73
CA ALA A 592 -1.43 -42.50 -58.00
C ALA A 592 -2.82 -42.80 -58.58
N THR A 593 -3.76 -41.86 -58.45
CA THR A 593 -4.18 -40.87 -59.50
C THR A 593 -5.66 -40.47 -59.34
N SER A 594 -5.94 -39.19 -59.62
CA SER A 594 -7.16 -38.62 -60.25
C SER A 594 -8.27 -37.95 -59.39
N THR A 595 -8.33 -36.62 -59.56
CA THR A 595 -9.47 -35.72 -59.91
C THR A 595 -10.86 -35.87 -59.26
N GLY A 596 -11.41 -34.75 -58.78
CA GLY A 596 -12.86 -34.49 -58.80
C GLY A 596 -13.43 -33.51 -57.74
N SER A 597 -13.73 -32.28 -58.15
CA SER A 597 -14.84 -31.34 -57.78
C SER A 597 -15.66 -31.48 -56.46
N GLY A 598 -15.97 -30.32 -55.83
CA GLY A 598 -16.63 -30.07 -54.49
C GLY A 598 -18.07 -30.56 -54.26
N PRO A 599 -18.91 -30.03 -53.31
CA PRO A 599 -18.80 -28.91 -52.34
C PRO A 599 -19.04 -29.32 -50.84
N ALA A 600 -19.06 -28.33 -49.91
CA ALA A 600 -19.18 -28.44 -48.43
C ALA A 600 -20.41 -29.22 -47.89
N PRO A 601 -20.40 -29.77 -46.64
CA PRO A 601 -20.74 -28.97 -45.43
C PRO A 601 -20.10 -29.41 -44.07
N GLN A 602 -20.13 -28.47 -43.12
CA GLN A 602 -20.22 -28.58 -41.64
C GLN A 602 -19.42 -29.64 -40.84
N GLY A 603 -18.78 -29.16 -39.76
CA GLY A 603 -18.81 -29.84 -38.45
C GLY A 603 -17.48 -30.04 -37.74
N SER A 604 -17.46 -29.68 -36.44
CA SER A 604 -16.46 -29.97 -35.41
C SER A 604 -15.12 -29.22 -35.56
N GLY A 605 -14.68 -28.41 -34.61
CA GLY A 605 -14.61 -28.71 -33.18
C GLY A 605 -13.16 -29.08 -32.86
N LEU A 606 -12.24 -28.12 -32.99
CA LEU A 606 -10.83 -28.30 -32.66
C LEU A 606 -10.54 -27.74 -31.28
N ALA A 607 -10.17 -28.65 -30.37
CA ALA A 607 -9.50 -28.35 -29.13
C ALA A 607 -8.18 -27.64 -29.43
N ASN A 608 -8.03 -26.41 -28.93
CA ASN A 608 -6.78 -25.68 -28.94
C ASN A 608 -6.26 -25.60 -27.51
N THR A 609 -5.29 -26.47 -27.20
CA THR A 609 -4.38 -26.32 -26.07
C THR A 609 -3.51 -25.08 -26.33
N GLY A 610 -3.78 -23.99 -25.62
CA GLY A 610 -3.07 -22.74 -25.77
C GLY A 610 -1.66 -22.79 -25.17
N VAL A 611 -0.66 -22.95 -26.03
CA VAL A 611 0.64 -22.30 -25.87
C VAL A 611 0.62 -21.05 -26.77
N SER A 612 0.95 -19.91 -26.17
CA SER A 612 1.04 -18.61 -26.82
C SER A 612 1.94 -18.64 -28.05
N VAL A 613 1.37 -18.29 -29.21
CA VAL A 613 2.11 -17.79 -30.37
C VAL A 613 1.63 -16.36 -30.62
N LEU A 614 2.51 -15.40 -30.37
CA LEU A 614 2.32 -13.98 -30.67
C LEU A 614 3.55 -13.50 -31.47
N VAL A 615 3.45 -13.54 -32.80
CA VAL A 615 4.23 -12.67 -33.72
C VAL A 615 3.31 -12.33 -34.91
N PRO A 616 3.33 -11.10 -35.45
CA PRO A 616 2.13 -10.38 -35.82
C PRO A 616 1.85 -10.33 -37.33
N THR A 617 0.58 -10.19 -37.69
CA THR A 617 0.13 -9.47 -38.89
C THR A 617 -1.18 -8.78 -38.49
N ILE A 618 -1.31 -7.46 -38.56
CA ILE A 618 -1.73 -6.75 -39.77
C ILE A 618 -0.96 -5.42 -39.90
N ALA A 619 -0.33 -5.28 -41.06
CA ALA A 619 0.05 -4.01 -41.67
C ALA A 619 -1.20 -3.32 -42.25
N GLY A 620 -1.31 -2.02 -42.01
CA GLY A 620 -2.33 -1.12 -42.56
C GLY A 620 -2.82 -0.19 -41.46
N VAL A 621 -2.13 0.92 -41.16
CA VAL A 621 -2.42 2.21 -41.82
C VAL A 621 -1.21 3.18 -41.85
N VAL A 622 -0.02 2.80 -41.36
CA VAL A 622 1.14 3.74 -41.31
C VAL A 622 2.01 3.73 -42.59
N LEU A 623 1.83 2.77 -43.50
CA LEU A 623 2.60 2.71 -44.76
C LEU A 623 2.08 3.59 -45.92
N CYS A 624 0.98 4.31 -45.73
CA CYS A 624 0.49 5.29 -46.73
C CYS A 624 0.93 6.74 -46.45
N MET A 625 1.57 7.04 -45.32
CA MET A 625 2.01 8.41 -44.98
C MET A 625 3.54 8.63 -45.12
N MET A 626 4.35 7.57 -45.13
CA MET A 626 5.81 7.69 -45.40
C MET A 626 6.20 7.56 -46.88
N GLY A 627 5.28 7.12 -47.75
CA GLY A 627 5.49 7.07 -49.21
C GLY A 627 5.39 8.44 -49.91
N VAL A 628 4.63 9.40 -49.35
CA VAL A 628 4.44 10.73 -49.95
C VAL A 628 5.58 11.69 -49.55
N ALA A 629 6.16 11.56 -48.35
CA ALA A 629 7.27 12.40 -47.91
C ALA A 629 8.61 12.07 -48.63
N LEU A 630 8.86 10.79 -48.94
CA LEU A 630 10.10 10.37 -49.62
C LEU A 630 10.10 10.75 -51.12
N VAL A 631 8.94 10.73 -51.79
CA VAL A 631 8.81 11.15 -53.21
C VAL A 631 8.90 12.67 -53.36
N VAL A 632 8.50 13.45 -52.35
CA VAL A 632 8.65 14.93 -52.33
C VAL A 632 10.09 15.35 -52.01
N LEU A 633 10.82 14.61 -51.14
CA LEU A 633 12.23 14.89 -50.83
C LEU A 633 13.19 14.45 -51.95
N MET A 634 12.88 13.39 -52.70
CA MET A 634 13.68 12.98 -53.85
C MET A 634 13.46 13.88 -55.09
N ARG A 635 12.27 14.46 -55.29
CA ARG A 635 12.03 15.46 -56.34
C ARG A 635 12.65 16.84 -56.07
N ARG A 636 12.95 17.18 -54.80
CA ARG A 636 13.66 18.44 -54.44
C ARG A 636 15.18 18.35 -54.55
N ARG A 637 15.80 17.16 -54.46
CA ARG A 637 17.26 16.98 -54.61
C ARG A 637 17.74 16.81 -56.06
N ALA A 638 16.85 16.50 -57.00
CA ALA A 638 17.18 16.40 -58.43
C ALA A 638 17.07 17.74 -59.20
N ARG A 639 16.69 18.85 -58.54
CA ARG A 639 16.54 20.18 -59.17
C ARG A 639 17.61 21.21 -58.82
N ASN A 640 18.59 20.85 -57.97
CA ASN A 640 19.74 21.69 -57.59
C ASN A 640 21.10 21.09 -57.99
N ARG A 641 21.11 20.19 -58.98
CA ARG A 641 22.32 19.75 -59.68
C ARG A 641 22.14 19.95 -61.18
N THR A 642 22.13 21.22 -61.58
CA THR A 642 22.57 21.78 -62.86
C THR A 642 22.81 23.25 -62.62
#